data_AF-A0A2D5AT47-F1
#
_entry.id   AF-A0A2D5AT47-F1
#
_cell.length_a   1.000
_cell.length_b   1.000
_cell.length_c   1.000
_cell.angle_alpha   90.00
_cell.angle_beta   90.00
_cell.angle_gamma   90.00
#
_symmetry.space_group_name_H-M   'P 1'
#
loop_
_entity.id
_entity.type
_entity.pdbx_description
1 polymer ?
#
loop_
_entity_poly.entity_id
_entity_poly.type
_entity_poly.pdbx_seq_one_letter_code
_entity_poly.pdbx_strand_id
1 'polypeptide(L)'
;MHAILLSFLSFGLGDESTHAAWHPADAGLFLEVPDATALSEVLDETPLMDLLRDKSIQNLLKAVGVAEIGTVEDLSKLVAGTIGVALPVSDLQEGVRAASISLCYDSDGVGVTAIIECKDESVAAELKSVINGFAYEVERAHPLEGFETLNMAMLPLPVWLTVQGTRLAFGVSDETAIGLSERWKGGGSSLAKSPLLKDGFGMLGSPKGTPVILGCYTGAFVLDELMSDDTFGETLESILSTPITVQTHFYEQRFETRIFMADGEGEEEAAAASSHTDIQADWLADLPDDAMLSYATTIDGAELAASMRGMIQGVATVDAALGSIEERLGFSLEGFFEGLGPRLLVSVQPIMGLGLPPTLLWVDSEDPAGFVKDFEALASAIGEVVPGIGARTRDYRIKNKDTGERITVPYTALTLPPDLMGNMGMLSPKVAFAQLEGRLIFSLSSTALKSELKRIFGGGTPKERDFLKKYDIDLPSGSESLFVFDWDVFFSKLLLLAKMAAPMVGDALPFDLNLLPPPETFGRYLKPTLHLGRRVEGGFLREHRSPFGALTWGGLVTAWLTAGRVSTGGPTVIASADAQPLKRSEETEDRLQDDAYASSEAALRDLKSGLAIYKIENGSLPESLDLLVAPTGAYPKGYLARPTLPKDGWDNDFRYVKESNGYRLWSIGADGLDQKGDGDDLVP
;
A
#
# COMPACT_ATOMS: atom_id res chain seq x y z
N MET A 1 9.93 -14.03 6.22
CA MET A 1 11.24 -13.68 6.80
C MET A 1 11.97 -12.60 6.00
N HIS A 2 12.01 -12.64 4.65
CA HIS A 2 12.41 -11.46 3.85
C HIS A 2 11.63 -10.20 4.25
N ALA A 3 10.30 -10.30 4.37
CA ALA A 3 9.46 -9.25 4.94
C ALA A 3 9.85 -8.80 6.36
N ILE A 4 10.53 -9.63 7.17
CA ILE A 4 10.91 -9.32 8.57
C ILE A 4 12.25 -8.58 8.60
N LEU A 5 13.20 -8.93 7.74
CA LEU A 5 14.39 -8.11 7.45
C LEU A 5 14.01 -6.74 6.89
N LEU A 6 12.97 -6.68 6.05
CA LEU A 6 12.34 -5.43 5.59
C LEU A 6 11.46 -4.73 6.64
N SER A 7 10.99 -5.42 7.70
CA SER A 7 10.12 -4.81 8.74
C SER A 7 10.88 -4.05 9.82
N PHE A 8 12.19 -4.29 9.97
CA PHE A 8 13.01 -3.75 11.06
C PHE A 8 14.07 -2.75 10.62
N LEU A 9 14.18 -2.46 9.32
CA LEU A 9 15.26 -1.67 8.75
C LEU A 9 14.73 -0.70 7.69
N SER A 10 14.55 0.57 8.06
CA SER A 10 14.43 1.65 7.08
C SER A 10 14.93 2.94 7.69
N PHE A 11 16.20 3.25 7.44
CA PHE A 11 16.85 4.42 8.01
C PHE A 11 17.70 5.21 6.92
N GLY A 12 17.78 6.58 6.85
CA GLY A 12 18.23 7.47 5.72
C GLY A 12 18.91 8.85 6.09
N LEU A 13 20.08 9.31 5.52
CA LEU A 13 21.32 10.02 6.08
C LEU A 13 21.36 11.58 6.27
N GLY A 14 22.56 12.12 6.53
CA GLY A 14 22.97 13.52 6.77
C GLY A 14 24.51 13.62 6.93
N ASP A 15 25.12 14.80 6.98
CA ASP A 15 26.59 15.00 7.07
C ASP A 15 27.27 14.40 8.33
N GLU A 16 26.50 13.77 9.21
CA GLU A 16 26.90 13.17 10.48
C GLU A 16 27.29 11.68 10.37
N SER A 17 27.25 11.07 9.17
CA SER A 17 27.55 9.63 9.00
C SER A 17 28.86 9.23 9.66
N THR A 18 28.77 8.48 10.76
CA THR A 18 29.93 7.87 11.38
C THR A 18 30.26 6.56 10.68
N HIS A 19 29.26 5.88 10.11
CA HIS A 19 29.40 4.53 9.56
C HIS A 19 29.76 4.47 8.07
N ALA A 20 29.44 5.47 7.21
CA ALA A 20 29.75 5.41 5.76
C ALA A 20 31.25 5.22 5.44
N ALA A 21 32.12 5.58 6.38
CA ALA A 21 33.57 5.30 6.31
C ALA A 21 33.88 3.78 6.21
N TRP A 22 32.97 2.93 6.68
CA TRP A 22 33.16 1.48 6.84
C TRP A 22 32.32 0.64 5.88
N HIS A 23 31.44 1.26 5.08
CA HIS A 23 30.69 0.60 4.01
C HIS A 23 31.39 0.70 2.64
N PRO A 24 31.20 -0.28 1.74
CA PRO A 24 31.75 -0.25 0.37
C PRO A 24 31.29 0.99 -0.41
N ALA A 25 32.14 1.54 -1.29
CA ALA A 25 31.78 2.72 -2.09
C ALA A 25 30.70 2.45 -3.16
N ASP A 26 30.55 1.18 -3.50
CA ASP A 26 29.67 0.54 -4.46
C ASP A 26 28.45 -0.15 -3.78
N ALA A 27 28.17 0.19 -2.53
CA ALA A 27 26.94 -0.23 -1.85
C ALA A 27 25.69 0.19 -2.67
N GLY A 28 24.90 -0.79 -3.09
CA GLY A 28 23.62 -0.60 -3.77
C GLY A 28 22.58 0.08 -2.87
N LEU A 29 22.55 -0.35 -1.61
CA LEU A 29 21.73 0.22 -0.54
C LEU A 29 22.62 0.47 0.69
N PHE A 30 22.34 1.54 1.42
CA PHE A 30 22.96 1.86 2.70
C PHE A 30 21.92 2.48 3.64
N LEU A 31 21.89 2.03 4.89
CA LEU A 31 21.06 2.53 5.99
C LEU A 31 21.92 2.59 7.26
N GLU A 32 21.58 3.43 8.22
CA GLU A 32 22.33 3.91 9.38
C GLU A 32 21.35 4.51 10.41
N VAL A 33 21.68 4.47 11.69
CA VAL A 33 21.01 5.14 12.80
C VAL A 33 22.16 5.78 13.57
N PRO A 34 22.26 7.13 13.62
CA PRO A 34 23.42 7.81 14.20
C PRO A 34 23.43 7.72 15.70
N ASP A 35 22.23 7.74 16.27
CA ASP A 35 21.98 7.74 17.69
C ASP A 35 20.73 6.90 17.96
N ALA A 36 20.96 5.62 18.28
CA ALA A 36 19.94 4.66 18.65
C ALA A 36 19.31 5.00 20.02
N THR A 37 20.01 5.75 20.88
CA THR A 37 19.44 6.25 22.13
C THR A 37 18.44 7.36 21.83
N ALA A 38 18.83 8.36 21.03
CA ALA A 38 17.95 9.44 20.62
C ALA A 38 16.79 8.94 19.75
N LEU A 39 16.98 7.89 18.93
CA LEU A 39 15.89 7.18 18.25
C LEU A 39 14.88 6.58 19.26
N SER A 40 15.35 5.94 20.32
CA SER A 40 14.48 5.35 21.34
C SER A 40 13.69 6.41 22.10
N GLU A 41 14.35 7.52 22.49
CA GLU A 41 13.72 8.69 23.11
C GLU A 41 12.67 9.31 22.18
N VAL A 42 13.01 9.53 20.90
CA VAL A 42 12.09 10.00 19.86
C VAL A 42 10.88 9.10 19.71
N LEU A 43 11.07 7.77 19.66
CA LEU A 43 9.97 6.81 19.54
C LEU A 43 9.00 6.92 20.71
N ASP A 44 9.52 7.13 21.92
CA ASP A 44 8.74 7.30 23.15
C ASP A 44 7.99 8.65 23.20
N GLU A 45 8.50 9.69 22.53
CA GLU A 45 7.84 11.00 22.34
C GLU A 45 6.85 11.05 21.16
N THR A 46 6.67 9.97 20.39
CA THR A 46 5.78 9.99 19.22
C THR A 46 4.30 10.18 19.58
N PRO A 47 3.51 10.83 18.71
CA PRO A 47 2.05 10.88 18.88
C PRO A 47 1.38 9.50 18.90
N LEU A 48 2.03 8.47 18.32
CA LEU A 48 1.56 7.10 18.44
C LEU A 48 1.70 6.60 19.88
N MET A 49 2.85 6.83 20.53
CA MET A 49 3.02 6.46 21.93
C MET A 49 2.10 7.26 22.86
N ASP A 50 1.93 8.57 22.63
CA ASP A 50 0.95 9.37 23.37
C ASP A 50 -0.50 8.91 23.16
N LEU A 51 -0.87 8.51 21.94
CA LEU A 51 -2.18 7.92 21.63
C LEU A 51 -2.35 6.57 22.35
N LEU A 52 -1.36 5.69 22.30
CA LEU A 52 -1.40 4.40 22.99
C LEU A 52 -1.53 4.60 24.50
N ARG A 53 -0.82 5.57 25.08
CA ARG A 53 -0.93 5.98 26.50
C ARG A 53 -2.26 6.63 26.87
N ASP A 54 -3.07 7.11 25.92
CA ASP A 54 -4.38 7.69 26.24
C ASP A 54 -5.26 6.64 26.92
N LYS A 55 -5.83 7.03 28.06
CA LYS A 55 -6.65 6.14 28.91
C LYS A 55 -7.82 5.49 28.15
N SER A 56 -8.37 6.15 27.14
CA SER A 56 -9.43 5.58 26.31
C SER A 56 -8.93 4.47 25.38
N ILE A 57 -7.70 4.59 24.86
CA ILE A 57 -7.03 3.54 24.08
C ILE A 57 -6.61 2.38 25.00
N GLN A 58 -6.02 2.65 26.16
CA GLN A 58 -5.67 1.60 27.13
C GLN A 58 -6.88 0.79 27.61
N ASN A 59 -8.03 1.45 27.84
CA ASN A 59 -9.28 0.74 28.16
C ASN A 59 -9.73 -0.19 27.03
N LEU A 60 -9.58 0.23 25.77
CA LEU A 60 -9.91 -0.58 24.60
C LEU A 60 -8.95 -1.76 24.43
N LEU A 61 -7.63 -1.52 24.51
CA LEU A 61 -6.59 -2.56 24.44
C LEU A 61 -6.81 -3.64 25.51
N LYS A 62 -7.05 -3.21 26.75
CA LYS A 62 -7.38 -4.10 27.88
C LYS A 62 -8.66 -4.90 27.66
N ALA A 63 -9.67 -4.32 26.99
CA ALA A 63 -10.92 -5.01 26.68
C ALA A 63 -10.76 -6.11 25.63
N VAL A 64 -9.81 -5.95 24.69
CA VAL A 64 -9.44 -6.98 23.71
C VAL A 64 -8.32 -7.92 24.19
N GLY A 65 -7.93 -7.83 25.46
CA GLY A 65 -6.93 -8.72 26.08
C GLY A 65 -5.47 -8.37 25.78
N VAL A 66 -5.20 -7.20 25.18
CA VAL A 66 -3.84 -6.68 24.99
C VAL A 66 -3.33 -6.07 26.29
N ALA A 67 -2.04 -6.30 26.59
CA ALA A 67 -1.38 -5.72 27.76
C ALA A 67 -1.31 -4.18 27.68
N GLU A 68 -1.13 -3.53 28.83
CA GLU A 68 -0.97 -2.08 28.90
C GLU A 68 0.34 -1.65 28.20
N ILE A 69 0.23 -0.79 27.19
CA ILE A 69 1.38 -0.31 26.41
C ILE A 69 1.83 1.04 26.95
N GLY A 70 2.74 1.05 27.93
CA GLY A 70 3.24 2.28 28.56
C GLY A 70 4.48 2.85 27.86
N THR A 71 5.27 2.00 27.22
CA THR A 71 6.62 2.30 26.71
C THR A 71 6.86 1.73 25.31
N VAL A 72 7.90 2.24 24.63
CA VAL A 72 8.39 1.63 23.37
C VAL A 72 8.78 0.16 23.56
N GLU A 73 9.24 -0.23 24.76
CA GLU A 73 9.56 -1.61 25.10
C GLU A 73 8.31 -2.52 25.10
N ASP A 74 7.18 -2.04 25.67
CA ASP A 74 5.91 -2.77 25.66
C ASP A 74 5.37 -2.94 24.23
N LEU A 75 5.47 -1.88 23.41
CA LEU A 75 5.09 -1.93 22.00
C LEU A 75 5.97 -2.92 21.23
N SER A 76 7.29 -2.89 21.48
CA SER A 76 8.26 -3.81 20.88
C SER A 76 7.97 -5.26 21.25
N LYS A 77 7.63 -5.54 22.53
CA LYS A 77 7.21 -6.86 23.00
C LYS A 77 5.92 -7.34 22.34
N LEU A 78 4.94 -6.45 22.13
CA LEU A 78 3.70 -6.77 21.44
C LEU A 78 3.95 -7.15 19.97
N VAL A 79 4.78 -6.37 19.26
CA VAL A 79 5.17 -6.67 17.87
C VAL A 79 5.97 -7.98 17.80
N ALA A 80 6.99 -8.14 18.64
CA ALA A 80 7.82 -9.34 18.76
C ALA A 80 7.00 -10.61 19.02
N GLY A 81 6.05 -10.55 19.96
CA GLY A 81 5.12 -11.65 20.24
C GLY A 81 4.17 -11.96 19.09
N THR A 82 3.77 -10.95 18.30
CA THR A 82 2.92 -11.13 17.12
C THR A 82 3.67 -11.82 15.97
N ILE A 83 4.96 -11.51 15.78
CA ILE A 83 5.80 -12.12 14.73
C ILE A 83 6.51 -13.40 15.17
N GLY A 84 6.39 -13.80 16.44
CA GLY A 84 7.02 -15.01 17.00
C GLY A 84 8.54 -14.90 17.21
N VAL A 85 9.11 -13.70 17.21
CA VAL A 85 10.57 -13.48 17.36
C VAL A 85 10.87 -12.83 18.70
N ALA A 86 11.24 -13.64 19.69
CA ALA A 86 11.67 -13.17 21.01
C ALA A 86 13.13 -12.67 20.98
N LEU A 87 13.35 -11.43 20.52
CA LEU A 87 14.63 -10.75 20.68
C LEU A 87 14.73 -10.14 22.10
N PRO A 88 15.90 -10.21 22.78
CA PRO A 88 16.17 -9.49 24.02
C PRO A 88 16.48 -8.01 23.72
N VAL A 89 15.50 -7.30 23.14
CA VAL A 89 15.71 -5.96 22.58
C VAL A 89 16.01 -4.90 23.64
N SER A 90 15.35 -4.98 24.81
CA SER A 90 15.44 -3.97 25.89
C SER A 90 16.88 -3.70 26.35
N ASP A 91 17.56 -4.78 26.73
CA ASP A 91 18.87 -4.71 27.39
C ASP A 91 19.97 -4.36 26.37
N LEU A 92 19.74 -4.72 25.11
CA LEU A 92 20.62 -4.39 23.99
C LEU A 92 20.43 -2.94 23.49
N GLN A 93 19.22 -2.37 23.57
CA GLN A 93 18.94 -0.99 23.16
C GLN A 93 19.74 0.03 23.97
N GLU A 94 19.82 -0.09 25.31
CA GLU A 94 20.62 0.82 26.14
C GLU A 94 22.13 0.76 25.88
N GLY A 95 22.59 -0.31 25.22
CA GLY A 95 23.97 -0.59 24.89
C GLY A 95 24.40 -0.10 23.50
N VAL A 96 23.47 0.12 22.57
CA VAL A 96 23.78 0.54 21.18
C VAL A 96 23.79 2.07 21.08
N ARG A 97 24.86 2.61 20.50
CA ARG A 97 24.95 4.03 20.11
C ARG A 97 24.49 4.25 18.69
N ALA A 98 25.01 3.49 17.74
CA ALA A 98 24.69 3.65 16.33
C ALA A 98 24.62 2.26 15.67
N ALA A 99 23.88 2.16 14.58
CA ALA A 99 23.78 0.93 13.79
C ALA A 99 23.71 1.26 12.31
N SER A 100 24.19 0.40 11.42
CA SER A 100 24.07 0.58 9.98
C SER A 100 24.06 -0.76 9.26
N ILE A 101 23.60 -0.74 8.01
CA ILE A 101 23.58 -1.87 7.09
C ILE A 101 23.79 -1.37 5.66
N SER A 102 24.58 -2.09 4.87
CA SER A 102 24.63 -1.93 3.41
C SER A 102 24.40 -3.25 2.70
N LEU A 103 23.83 -3.16 1.50
CA LEU A 103 23.79 -4.23 0.51
C LEU A 103 24.72 -3.84 -0.64
N CYS A 104 25.52 -4.77 -1.14
CA CYS A 104 26.33 -4.63 -2.35
C CYS A 104 26.17 -5.90 -3.20
N TYR A 105 26.32 -5.76 -4.52
CA TYR A 105 26.50 -6.91 -5.40
C TYR A 105 28.00 -7.09 -5.64
N ASP A 106 28.48 -8.31 -5.41
CA ASP A 106 29.88 -8.71 -5.56
C ASP A 106 29.99 -10.02 -6.36
N SER A 107 31.19 -10.60 -6.50
CA SER A 107 31.37 -11.79 -7.33
C SER A 107 30.77 -13.08 -6.74
N ASP A 108 30.42 -13.08 -5.45
CA ASP A 108 29.74 -14.15 -4.72
C ASP A 108 28.21 -13.93 -4.62
N GLY A 109 27.68 -12.79 -5.09
CA GLY A 109 26.25 -12.46 -5.13
C GLY A 109 25.88 -11.24 -4.28
N VAL A 110 24.81 -11.35 -3.47
CA VAL A 110 24.39 -10.26 -2.56
C VAL A 110 25.25 -10.28 -1.29
N GLY A 111 26.24 -9.38 -1.27
CA GLY A 111 26.99 -9.02 -0.07
C GLY A 111 26.15 -8.17 0.89
N VAL A 112 26.19 -8.52 2.17
CA VAL A 112 25.55 -7.75 3.25
C VAL A 112 26.64 -7.31 4.22
N THR A 113 26.59 -6.08 4.73
CA THR A 113 27.46 -5.61 5.81
C THR A 113 26.65 -4.80 6.79
N ALA A 114 26.49 -5.28 8.02
CA ALA A 114 25.89 -4.57 9.14
C ALA A 114 26.95 -4.21 10.18
N ILE A 115 26.87 -3.01 10.75
CA ILE A 115 27.81 -2.51 11.77
C ILE A 115 26.99 -1.91 12.92
N ILE A 116 27.33 -2.29 14.15
CA ILE A 116 26.71 -1.79 15.37
C ILE A 116 27.83 -1.19 16.23
N GLU A 117 27.73 0.11 16.51
CA GLU A 117 28.60 0.78 17.48
C GLU A 117 27.93 0.74 18.85
N CYS A 118 28.57 0.06 19.78
CA CYS A 118 28.15 -0.07 21.17
C CYS A 118 28.73 1.04 22.04
N LYS A 119 28.16 1.17 23.24
CA LYS A 119 28.57 2.12 24.28
C LYS A 119 29.98 1.84 24.82
N ASP A 120 30.33 0.56 24.94
CA ASP A 120 31.63 0.05 25.36
C ASP A 120 31.89 -1.37 24.81
N GLU A 121 33.08 -1.91 25.07
CA GLU A 121 33.51 -3.22 24.58
C GLU A 121 32.77 -4.39 25.27
N SER A 122 32.21 -4.18 26.47
CA SER A 122 31.47 -5.23 27.19
C SER A 122 30.14 -5.51 26.50
N VAL A 123 29.42 -4.45 26.12
CA VAL A 123 28.18 -4.56 25.33
C VAL A 123 28.46 -5.22 23.97
N ALA A 124 29.54 -4.84 23.28
CA ALA A 124 29.90 -5.47 22.01
C ALA A 124 30.19 -6.98 22.17
N ALA A 125 30.87 -7.39 23.24
CA ALA A 125 31.12 -8.79 23.55
C ALA A 125 29.85 -9.56 23.95
N GLU A 126 28.91 -8.94 24.66
CA GLU A 126 27.62 -9.52 25.01
C GLU A 126 26.73 -9.71 23.78
N LEU A 127 26.58 -8.68 22.95
CA LEU A 127 25.81 -8.76 21.70
C LEU A 127 26.41 -9.80 20.74
N LYS A 128 27.75 -9.91 20.66
CA LYS A 128 28.43 -11.00 19.96
C LYS A 128 28.03 -12.38 20.51
N SER A 129 27.99 -12.54 21.85
CA SER A 129 27.55 -13.79 22.48
C SER A 129 26.08 -14.11 22.19
N VAL A 130 25.22 -13.11 22.09
CA VAL A 130 23.81 -13.27 21.70
C VAL A 130 23.70 -13.76 20.25
N ILE A 131 24.42 -13.14 19.31
CA ILE A 131 24.45 -13.58 17.91
C ILE A 131 25.00 -15.01 17.78
N ASN A 132 26.09 -15.34 18.48
CA ASN A 132 26.65 -16.70 18.50
C ASN A 132 25.64 -17.72 19.05
N GLY A 133 24.71 -17.33 19.94
CA GLY A 133 23.64 -18.18 20.43
C GLY A 133 22.55 -18.54 19.39
N PHE A 134 22.45 -17.78 18.30
CA PHE A 134 21.55 -18.08 17.17
C PHE A 134 22.25 -18.84 16.01
N ALA A 135 23.54 -19.12 16.17
CA ALA A 135 24.37 -19.78 15.17
C ALA A 135 24.79 -21.19 15.59
N TYR A 136 25.19 -21.98 14.60
CA TYR A 136 26.00 -23.18 14.80
C TYR A 136 27.32 -23.04 14.04
N GLU A 137 28.39 -23.59 14.63
CA GLU A 137 29.72 -23.59 14.01
C GLU A 137 29.74 -24.40 12.71
N VAL A 138 30.35 -23.85 11.68
CA VAL A 138 30.61 -24.54 10.41
C VAL A 138 32.04 -24.24 9.95
N GLU A 139 32.76 -25.30 9.58
CA GLU A 139 34.14 -25.22 9.10
C GLU A 139 34.17 -24.67 7.66
N ARG A 140 34.60 -23.41 7.48
CA ARG A 140 34.83 -22.81 6.16
C ARG A 140 36.13 -23.32 5.54
N ALA A 141 36.15 -23.47 4.22
CA ALA A 141 37.35 -23.83 3.47
C ALA A 141 38.49 -22.79 3.59
N HIS A 142 38.12 -21.52 3.79
CA HIS A 142 39.04 -20.40 3.94
C HIS A 142 38.67 -19.57 5.19
N PRO A 143 39.37 -19.74 6.32
CA PRO A 143 39.15 -18.92 7.50
C PRO A 143 39.69 -17.50 7.27
N LEU A 144 38.84 -16.49 7.51
CA LEU A 144 39.18 -15.08 7.40
C LEU A 144 39.89 -14.60 8.67
N GLU A 145 41.11 -14.08 8.54
CA GLU A 145 41.91 -13.63 9.70
C GLU A 145 41.23 -12.46 10.43
N GLY A 146 40.83 -12.69 11.69
CA GLY A 146 40.14 -11.69 12.53
C GLY A 146 38.61 -11.74 12.47
N PHE A 147 38.02 -12.73 11.81
CA PHE A 147 36.57 -12.94 11.74
C PHE A 147 36.19 -14.34 12.24
N GLU A 148 35.13 -14.40 13.03
CA GLU A 148 34.41 -15.65 13.30
C GLU A 148 33.43 -15.92 12.16
N THR A 149 33.24 -17.20 11.80
CA THR A 149 32.25 -17.61 10.81
C THR A 149 31.14 -18.40 11.51
N LEU A 150 29.91 -18.09 11.15
CA LEU A 150 28.68 -18.58 11.77
C LEU A 150 27.70 -18.99 10.68
N ASN A 151 27.06 -20.15 10.82
CA ASN A 151 25.81 -20.40 10.11
C ASN A 151 24.66 -20.07 11.04
N MET A 152 23.90 -19.02 10.72
CA MET A 152 22.68 -18.70 11.44
C MET A 152 21.58 -19.68 11.02
N ALA A 153 20.86 -20.27 11.97
CA ALA A 153 19.80 -21.24 11.66
C ALA A 153 18.64 -20.67 10.80
N MET A 154 18.56 -19.34 10.67
CA MET A 154 17.58 -18.66 9.83
C MET A 154 18.11 -18.22 8.45
N LEU A 155 19.40 -18.33 8.14
CA LEU A 155 19.94 -17.89 6.85
C LEU A 155 20.67 -19.03 6.13
N PRO A 156 20.42 -19.26 4.82
CA PRO A 156 21.09 -20.31 4.06
C PRO A 156 22.54 -19.95 3.69
N LEU A 157 23.01 -18.75 4.04
CA LEU A 157 24.32 -18.22 3.69
C LEU A 157 25.21 -18.09 4.94
N PRO A 158 26.52 -18.38 4.84
CA PRO A 158 27.45 -18.29 5.96
C PRO A 158 27.72 -16.82 6.31
N VAL A 159 27.45 -16.46 7.55
CA VAL A 159 27.63 -15.11 8.11
C VAL A 159 29.02 -15.00 8.73
N TRP A 160 29.74 -13.92 8.43
CA TRP A 160 30.95 -13.56 9.19
C TRP A 160 30.59 -12.59 10.32
N LEU A 161 31.32 -12.64 11.43
CA LEU A 161 31.16 -11.81 12.62
C LEU A 161 32.52 -11.36 13.14
N THR A 162 32.67 -10.09 13.51
CA THR A 162 33.91 -9.56 14.09
C THR A 162 33.64 -8.42 15.07
N VAL A 163 34.55 -8.21 16.03
CA VAL A 163 34.49 -7.13 17.02
C VAL A 163 35.81 -6.37 17.00
N GLN A 164 35.73 -5.04 16.87
CA GLN A 164 36.87 -4.14 16.97
C GLN A 164 36.55 -3.02 17.97
N GLY A 165 37.04 -3.18 19.20
CA GLY A 165 36.75 -2.27 20.30
C GLY A 165 35.25 -2.21 20.59
N THR A 166 34.66 -1.03 20.49
CA THR A 166 33.21 -0.82 20.70
C THR A 166 32.34 -1.20 19.50
N ARG A 167 32.91 -1.70 18.40
CA ARG A 167 32.15 -2.00 17.17
C ARG A 167 32.02 -3.49 16.95
N LEU A 168 30.79 -3.93 16.71
CA LEU A 168 30.44 -5.24 16.20
C LEU A 168 30.10 -5.10 14.72
N ALA A 169 30.63 -5.97 13.86
CA ALA A 169 30.25 -6.01 12.46
C ALA A 169 29.97 -7.44 12.02
N PHE A 170 28.95 -7.61 11.18
CA PHE A 170 28.59 -8.90 10.60
C PHE A 170 28.10 -8.76 9.17
N GLY A 171 28.16 -9.84 8.41
CA GLY A 171 27.79 -9.78 7.00
C GLY A 171 27.85 -11.10 6.27
N VAL A 172 27.64 -11.03 4.96
CA VAL A 172 27.61 -12.16 4.02
C VAL A 172 28.54 -11.84 2.85
N SER A 173 29.08 -12.89 2.21
CA SER A 173 30.23 -12.87 1.27
C SER A 173 31.60 -12.66 1.94
N ASP A 174 32.66 -13.21 1.34
CA ASP A 174 34.03 -13.05 1.82
C ASP A 174 34.65 -11.72 1.35
N GLU A 175 34.23 -11.22 0.18
CA GLU A 175 34.68 -9.94 -0.36
C GLU A 175 34.28 -8.78 0.56
N THR A 176 33.07 -8.81 1.13
CA THR A 176 32.60 -7.77 2.07
C THR A 176 33.42 -7.73 3.36
N ALA A 177 33.80 -8.89 3.91
CA ALA A 177 34.64 -9.00 5.10
C ALA A 177 36.07 -8.50 4.84
N ILE A 178 36.68 -8.91 3.72
CA ILE A 178 38.02 -8.45 3.32
C ILE A 178 38.01 -6.93 3.15
N GLY A 179 37.04 -6.38 2.41
CA GLY A 179 36.87 -4.95 2.22
C GLY A 179 36.66 -4.18 3.53
N LEU A 180 35.91 -4.74 4.49
CA LEU A 180 35.75 -4.13 5.82
C LEU A 180 37.08 -4.08 6.58
N SER A 181 37.87 -5.16 6.54
CA SER A 181 39.20 -5.24 7.17
C SER A 181 40.16 -4.19 6.60
N GLU A 182 40.08 -3.87 5.31
CA GLU A 182 40.85 -2.79 4.70
C GLU A 182 40.36 -1.40 5.12
N ARG A 183 39.04 -1.17 5.11
CA ARG A 183 38.43 0.10 5.54
C ARG A 183 38.74 0.44 7.00
N TRP A 184 38.72 -0.54 7.90
CA TRP A 184 39.13 -0.39 9.30
C TRP A 184 40.62 -0.04 9.50
N LYS A 185 41.47 -0.35 8.52
CA LYS A 185 42.89 0.05 8.50
C LYS A 185 43.11 1.43 7.87
N GLY A 186 42.03 2.14 7.49
CA GLY A 186 42.07 3.41 6.75
C GLY A 186 42.34 3.26 5.25
N GLY A 187 42.31 2.02 4.72
CA GLY A 187 42.40 1.71 3.31
C GLY A 187 41.03 1.64 2.62
N GLY A 188 41.00 1.02 1.44
CA GLY A 188 39.77 0.73 0.69
C GLY A 188 39.09 1.94 0.02
N SER A 189 38.17 1.62 -0.89
CA SER A 189 37.08 2.52 -1.28
C SER A 189 36.04 2.56 -0.14
N SER A 190 35.37 3.70 0.04
CA SER A 190 34.36 3.88 1.09
C SER A 190 33.23 4.79 0.60
N LEU A 191 32.01 4.49 1.05
CA LEU A 191 30.81 5.24 0.71
C LEU A 191 30.84 6.70 1.16
N ALA A 192 31.59 7.03 2.23
CA ALA A 192 31.82 8.41 2.68
C ALA A 192 32.56 9.29 1.64
N LYS A 193 33.12 8.69 0.59
CA LYS A 193 33.75 9.40 -0.55
C LYS A 193 32.86 9.42 -1.79
N SER A 194 31.67 8.81 -1.74
CA SER A 194 30.73 8.77 -2.87
C SER A 194 30.16 10.17 -3.15
N PRO A 195 30.23 10.67 -4.40
CA PRO A 195 29.56 11.90 -4.79
C PRO A 195 28.05 11.84 -4.54
N LEU A 196 27.41 10.70 -4.82
CA LEU A 196 25.96 10.53 -4.58
C LEU A 196 25.58 10.83 -3.13
N LEU A 197 26.33 10.27 -2.18
CA LEU A 197 26.08 10.47 -0.76
C LEU A 197 26.25 11.96 -0.40
N LYS A 198 27.40 12.54 -0.75
CA LYS A 198 27.72 13.93 -0.38
C LYS A 198 26.79 14.95 -1.04
N ASP A 199 26.61 14.84 -2.35
CA ASP A 199 25.86 15.82 -3.13
C ASP A 199 24.35 15.63 -2.87
N GLY A 200 23.89 14.38 -2.72
CA GLY A 200 22.52 14.06 -2.28
C GLY A 200 22.17 14.64 -0.91
N PHE A 201 23.03 14.52 0.10
CA PHE A 201 22.79 15.17 1.40
C PHE A 201 22.85 16.69 1.33
N GLY A 202 23.68 17.25 0.45
CA GLY A 202 23.65 18.67 0.11
C GLY A 202 22.28 19.15 -0.38
N MET A 203 21.60 18.37 -1.22
CA MET A 203 20.28 18.71 -1.77
C MET A 203 19.12 18.57 -0.77
N LEU A 204 19.25 17.71 0.25
CA LEU A 204 18.26 17.60 1.34
C LEU A 204 18.31 18.80 2.30
N GLY A 205 19.41 19.55 2.27
CA GLY A 205 19.65 20.74 3.10
C GLY A 205 19.83 20.41 4.57
N SER A 206 19.76 21.44 5.43
CA SER A 206 19.79 21.26 6.88
C SER A 206 18.36 21.05 7.42
N PRO A 207 18.00 19.87 7.94
CA PRO A 207 16.72 19.63 8.60
C PRO A 207 16.72 20.23 10.02
N LYS A 208 15.58 20.13 10.70
CA LYS A 208 15.43 20.46 12.12
C LYS A 208 15.13 19.21 12.93
N GLY A 209 15.45 19.25 14.22
CA GLY A 209 15.12 18.19 15.16
C GLY A 209 16.20 17.12 15.28
N THR A 210 15.85 15.99 15.88
CA THR A 210 16.76 14.87 16.14
C THR A 210 16.93 14.05 14.87
N PRO A 211 18.16 13.72 14.42
CA PRO A 211 18.37 12.77 13.33
C PRO A 211 17.93 11.38 13.80
N VAL A 212 16.89 10.84 13.17
CA VAL A 212 16.26 9.57 13.57
C VAL A 212 16.84 8.45 12.73
N ILE A 213 16.84 8.69 11.43
CA ILE A 213 17.27 7.74 10.45
C ILE A 213 18.48 8.30 9.69
N LEU A 214 19.41 7.43 9.23
CA LEU A 214 20.56 7.73 8.35
C LEU A 214 20.77 6.65 7.20
N GLY A 215 21.26 6.87 5.94
CA GLY A 215 21.24 5.96 4.73
C GLY A 215 21.01 6.56 3.29
N CYS A 216 21.31 5.84 2.17
CA CYS A 216 21.10 6.17 0.73
C CYS A 216 20.98 4.91 -0.21
N TYR A 217 20.65 5.07 -1.50
CA TYR A 217 20.47 4.00 -2.51
C TYR A 217 20.97 4.42 -3.91
N THR A 218 21.67 3.56 -4.65
CA THR A 218 22.41 3.94 -5.88
C THR A 218 21.77 3.56 -7.23
N GLY A 219 20.67 2.80 -7.23
CA GLY A 219 20.06 2.29 -8.46
C GLY A 219 20.64 0.98 -9.00
N ALA A 220 21.83 0.56 -8.53
CA ALA A 220 22.54 -0.61 -9.05
C ALA A 220 22.07 -1.97 -8.48
N PHE A 221 21.02 -1.99 -7.66
CA PHE A 221 20.51 -3.20 -7.02
C PHE A 221 19.31 -3.75 -7.81
N VAL A 222 19.60 -4.58 -8.81
CA VAL A 222 18.57 -5.21 -9.66
C VAL A 222 17.75 -6.19 -8.81
N LEU A 223 16.44 -5.95 -8.70
CA LEU A 223 15.54 -6.77 -7.89
C LEU A 223 15.12 -8.09 -8.54
N ASP A 224 15.48 -8.36 -9.80
CA ASP A 224 15.13 -9.58 -10.56
C ASP A 224 15.22 -10.87 -9.74
N GLU A 225 16.32 -11.06 -9.00
CA GLU A 225 16.58 -12.29 -8.25
C GLU A 225 15.75 -12.38 -6.95
N LEU A 226 15.19 -11.27 -6.48
CA LEU A 226 14.32 -11.16 -5.31
C LEU A 226 12.83 -11.08 -5.65
N MET A 227 12.48 -10.69 -6.88
CA MET A 227 11.09 -10.51 -7.34
C MET A 227 10.83 -11.26 -8.64
N SER A 228 10.60 -12.56 -8.53
CA SER A 228 10.28 -13.47 -9.64
C SER A 228 8.85 -13.29 -10.22
N ASP A 229 8.32 -12.07 -10.24
CA ASP A 229 7.03 -11.70 -10.83
C ASP A 229 7.27 -10.53 -11.79
N ASP A 230 7.45 -10.89 -13.06
CA ASP A 230 7.86 -10.01 -14.17
C ASP A 230 7.09 -8.67 -14.18
N THR A 231 5.79 -8.67 -13.85
CA THR A 231 4.93 -7.47 -13.96
C THR A 231 5.08 -6.48 -12.81
N PHE A 232 5.49 -6.94 -11.63
CA PHE A 232 5.80 -6.05 -10.49
C PHE A 232 7.28 -5.67 -10.48
N GLY A 233 8.15 -6.52 -11.05
CA GLY A 233 9.56 -6.27 -11.32
C GLY A 233 9.77 -4.96 -12.08
N GLU A 234 9.29 -4.86 -13.33
CA GLU A 234 9.53 -3.70 -14.22
C GLU A 234 9.16 -2.34 -13.59
N THR A 235 8.02 -2.26 -12.87
CA THR A 235 7.60 -1.00 -12.22
C THR A 235 8.45 -0.67 -11.00
N LEU A 236 8.88 -1.66 -10.21
CA LEU A 236 9.81 -1.38 -9.11
C LEU A 236 11.21 -1.08 -9.63
N GLU A 237 11.65 -1.75 -10.70
CA GLU A 237 12.95 -1.54 -11.32
C GLU A 237 13.09 -0.11 -11.84
N SER A 238 12.07 0.47 -12.50
CA SER A 238 12.14 1.89 -12.91
C SER A 238 12.31 2.83 -11.70
N ILE A 239 11.52 2.64 -10.64
CA ILE A 239 11.60 3.43 -9.38
C ILE A 239 12.94 3.21 -8.67
N LEU A 240 13.48 2.00 -8.74
CA LEU A 240 14.73 1.56 -8.08
C LEU A 240 15.93 1.55 -9.03
N SER A 241 15.83 2.15 -10.21
CA SER A 241 16.97 2.50 -11.07
C SER A 241 17.50 3.90 -10.73
N THR A 242 16.64 4.74 -10.16
CA THR A 242 16.95 6.13 -9.81
C THR A 242 17.75 6.16 -8.51
N PRO A 243 18.89 6.88 -8.44
CA PRO A 243 19.64 7.04 -7.19
C PRO A 243 18.84 7.88 -6.17
N ILE A 244 18.63 7.33 -4.97
CA ILE A 244 17.82 7.95 -3.92
C ILE A 244 18.67 8.26 -2.70
N THR A 245 18.58 9.50 -2.23
CA THR A 245 19.11 9.93 -0.94
C THR A 245 17.94 10.29 -0.04
N VAL A 246 17.74 9.56 1.06
CA VAL A 246 16.67 9.82 2.04
C VAL A 246 17.28 10.39 3.32
N GLN A 247 16.56 11.21 4.08
CA GLN A 247 16.92 11.79 5.38
C GLN A 247 15.69 11.84 6.29
N THR A 248 15.71 11.34 7.53
CA THR A 248 14.56 11.58 8.46
C THR A 248 14.98 12.08 9.83
N HIS A 249 14.25 13.12 10.25
CA HIS A 249 14.38 13.75 11.54
C HIS A 249 13.06 13.70 12.32
N PHE A 250 13.13 13.87 13.63
CA PHE A 250 11.94 14.05 14.47
C PHE A 250 11.92 15.47 15.04
N TYR A 251 10.83 16.18 14.73
CA TYR A 251 10.65 17.57 15.06
C TYR A 251 9.15 17.86 15.28
N GLU A 252 8.82 18.63 16.32
CA GLU A 252 7.43 19.00 16.66
C GLU A 252 6.45 17.82 16.69
N GLN A 253 6.87 16.71 17.31
CA GLN A 253 6.13 15.44 17.38
C GLN A 253 5.77 14.83 16.00
N ARG A 254 6.59 15.05 14.97
CA ARG A 254 6.44 14.42 13.65
C ARG A 254 7.79 13.93 13.16
N PHE A 255 7.76 12.84 12.41
CA PHE A 255 8.87 12.48 11.55
C PHE A 255 8.81 13.32 10.27
N GLU A 256 9.86 14.09 10.01
CA GLU A 256 10.11 14.77 8.75
C GLU A 256 11.11 13.96 7.93
N THR A 257 10.64 13.27 6.89
CA THR A 257 11.47 12.51 5.94
C THR A 257 11.63 13.34 4.66
N ARG A 258 12.86 13.65 4.27
CA ARG A 258 13.18 14.25 2.98
C ARG A 258 13.81 13.18 2.08
N ILE A 259 13.45 13.15 0.81
CA ILE A 259 13.93 12.18 -0.17
C ILE A 259 14.29 12.94 -1.43
N PHE A 260 15.56 12.91 -1.80
CA PHE A 260 16.09 13.46 -3.04
C PHE A 260 16.36 12.29 -3.98
N MET A 261 15.71 12.33 -5.14
CA MET A 261 15.93 11.40 -6.24
C MET A 261 16.73 12.19 -7.27
N ALA A 262 17.93 11.71 -7.62
CA ALA A 262 18.79 12.40 -8.56
C ALA A 262 18.29 12.19 -10.00
N ASP A 263 18.40 13.21 -10.87
CA ASP A 263 18.05 13.10 -12.30
C ASP A 263 18.78 11.88 -12.91
N GLY A 264 18.04 10.80 -13.20
CA GLY A 264 18.56 9.55 -13.77
C GLY A 264 18.35 9.46 -15.28
N GLU A 265 19.13 8.62 -15.97
CA GLU A 265 18.96 8.40 -17.44
C GLU A 265 17.60 7.79 -17.83
N GLY A 266 16.81 7.29 -16.85
CA GLY A 266 15.42 6.84 -17.02
C GLY A 266 14.35 7.72 -16.36
N GLU A 267 14.71 8.84 -15.71
CA GLU A 267 13.71 9.68 -15.03
C GLU A 267 12.80 10.45 -16.01
N GLU A 268 13.19 10.59 -17.29
CA GLU A 268 12.33 11.17 -18.33
C GLU A 268 10.98 10.44 -18.42
N GLU A 269 10.92 9.11 -18.25
CA GLU A 269 9.68 8.32 -18.39
C GLU A 269 8.75 8.39 -17.16
N ALA A 270 9.32 8.46 -15.95
CA ALA A 270 8.54 8.57 -14.71
C ALA A 270 8.14 10.03 -14.39
N ALA A 271 8.94 11.00 -14.83
CA ALA A 271 8.64 12.43 -14.70
C ALA A 271 7.73 12.94 -15.82
N ALA A 272 7.72 12.29 -17.01
CA ALA A 272 6.89 12.62 -18.17
C ALA A 272 5.42 12.91 -17.82
N ALA A 273 4.81 12.09 -16.96
CA ALA A 273 3.42 12.26 -16.57
C ALA A 273 3.14 13.55 -15.75
N SER A 274 4.15 14.35 -15.39
CA SER A 274 4.02 15.66 -14.73
C SER A 274 4.29 16.80 -15.71
N SER A 275 3.37 17.75 -15.86
CA SER A 275 3.57 18.93 -16.73
C SER A 275 4.56 19.99 -16.20
N HIS A 276 5.36 19.65 -15.17
CA HIS A 276 6.31 20.53 -14.48
C HIS A 276 5.76 21.91 -14.09
N THR A 277 4.47 22.00 -13.77
CA THR A 277 3.81 23.28 -13.46
C THR A 277 3.62 23.41 -11.95
N ASP A 278 4.02 24.55 -11.37
CA ASP A 278 3.82 24.84 -9.96
C ASP A 278 2.34 24.77 -9.55
N ILE A 279 2.03 23.95 -8.54
CA ILE A 279 0.74 24.00 -7.83
C ILE A 279 0.54 25.39 -7.26
N GLN A 280 -0.53 26.06 -7.69
CA GLN A 280 -0.91 27.36 -7.12
C GLN A 280 -1.92 27.15 -5.97
N ALA A 281 -1.83 28.02 -4.96
CA ALA A 281 -2.67 27.94 -3.77
C ALA A 281 -4.19 28.07 -4.06
N ASP A 282 -4.58 28.79 -5.12
CA ASP A 282 -5.98 28.97 -5.52
C ASP A 282 -6.61 27.68 -6.06
N TRP A 283 -5.83 26.73 -6.56
CA TRP A 283 -6.34 25.42 -7.00
C TRP A 283 -6.88 24.61 -5.82
N LEU A 284 -6.25 24.76 -4.65
CA LEU A 284 -6.58 24.02 -3.44
C LEU A 284 -7.89 24.49 -2.79
N ALA A 285 -8.46 25.62 -3.22
CA ALA A 285 -9.73 26.15 -2.71
C ALA A 285 -10.94 25.25 -3.01
N ASP A 286 -10.86 24.40 -4.04
CA ASP A 286 -11.92 23.46 -4.41
C ASP A 286 -11.97 22.22 -3.50
N LEU A 287 -10.86 21.86 -2.85
CA LEU A 287 -10.76 20.69 -1.97
C LEU A 287 -11.74 20.81 -0.79
N PRO A 288 -12.53 19.75 -0.48
CA PRO A 288 -13.43 19.78 0.67
C PRO A 288 -12.71 19.83 2.02
N ASP A 289 -13.16 20.70 2.93
CA ASP A 289 -12.60 20.90 4.27
C ASP A 289 -12.61 19.61 5.13
N ASP A 290 -13.53 18.71 4.83
CA ASP A 290 -13.74 17.41 5.48
C ASP A 290 -13.19 16.21 4.69
N ALA A 291 -12.42 16.43 3.62
CA ALA A 291 -11.69 15.36 2.94
C ALA A 291 -10.71 14.65 3.89
N MET A 292 -10.74 13.32 3.95
CA MET A 292 -9.76 12.53 4.72
C MET A 292 -8.40 12.51 4.00
N LEU A 293 -8.43 12.53 2.67
CA LEU A 293 -7.26 12.51 1.80
C LEU A 293 -7.47 13.57 0.74
N SER A 294 -6.46 14.40 0.51
CA SER A 294 -6.38 15.32 -0.63
C SER A 294 -5.04 15.11 -1.33
N TYR A 295 -5.05 15.07 -2.65
CA TYR A 295 -3.85 15.00 -3.46
C TYR A 295 -3.98 16.00 -4.60
N ALA A 296 -3.04 16.92 -4.71
CA ALA A 296 -2.88 17.81 -5.84
C ALA A 296 -1.58 17.42 -6.55
N THR A 297 -1.62 17.33 -7.86
CA THR A 297 -0.45 17.12 -8.72
C THR A 297 -0.68 17.80 -10.04
N THR A 298 0.38 17.96 -10.82
CA THR A 298 0.23 18.20 -12.25
C THR A 298 0.20 16.91 -13.05
N ILE A 299 -0.41 16.98 -14.23
CA ILE A 299 -0.47 15.89 -15.21
C ILE A 299 -0.11 16.39 -16.60
N ASP A 300 0.56 15.57 -17.41
CA ASP A 300 0.57 15.73 -18.86
C ASP A 300 -0.43 14.75 -19.49
N GLY A 301 -1.31 15.28 -20.37
CA GLY A 301 -2.35 14.49 -21.02
C GLY A 301 -1.82 13.50 -22.06
N ALA A 302 -0.77 13.86 -22.81
CA ALA A 302 -0.18 12.99 -23.81
C ALA A 302 0.54 11.81 -23.13
N GLU A 303 1.24 12.06 -22.03
CA GLU A 303 1.97 11.04 -21.28
C GLU A 303 1.02 10.13 -20.47
N LEU A 304 -0.09 10.68 -19.97
CA LEU A 304 -1.18 9.86 -19.43
C LEU A 304 -1.76 8.90 -20.49
N ALA A 305 -1.91 9.35 -21.74
CA ALA A 305 -2.35 8.49 -22.84
C ALA A 305 -1.32 7.41 -23.17
N ALA A 306 -0.04 7.76 -23.26
CA ALA A 306 1.05 6.84 -23.53
C ALA A 306 1.10 5.74 -22.45
N SER A 307 1.04 6.12 -21.18
CA SER A 307 0.97 5.20 -20.04
C SER A 307 -0.26 4.28 -20.11
N MET A 308 -1.45 4.83 -20.40
CA MET A 308 -2.66 4.03 -20.58
C MET A 308 -2.59 3.08 -21.79
N ARG A 309 -1.96 3.49 -22.90
CA ARG A 309 -1.75 2.62 -24.06
C ARG A 309 -0.76 1.49 -23.72
N GLY A 310 0.32 1.77 -22.97
CA GLY A 310 1.24 0.74 -22.47
C GLY A 310 0.53 -0.34 -21.64
N MET A 311 -0.36 0.07 -20.71
CA MET A 311 -1.18 -0.87 -19.93
C MET A 311 -2.15 -1.71 -20.80
N ILE A 312 -2.57 -1.19 -21.96
CA ILE A 312 -3.47 -1.89 -22.90
C ILE A 312 -2.70 -2.86 -23.82
N GLN A 313 -1.47 -2.50 -24.21
CA GLN A 313 -0.65 -3.27 -25.16
C GLN A 313 -0.27 -4.68 -24.68
N GLY A 314 -0.29 -4.93 -23.36
CA GLY A 314 -0.17 -6.28 -22.79
C GLY A 314 -1.27 -7.26 -23.22
N VAL A 315 -2.37 -6.77 -23.83
CA VAL A 315 -3.47 -7.60 -24.34
C VAL A 315 -3.68 -7.34 -25.84
N ALA A 316 -3.01 -8.12 -26.69
CA ALA A 316 -2.99 -7.93 -28.14
C ALA A 316 -4.37 -7.86 -28.83
N THR A 317 -5.40 -8.47 -28.25
CA THR A 317 -6.78 -8.36 -28.75
C THR A 317 -7.43 -6.99 -28.46
N VAL A 318 -7.01 -6.32 -27.39
CA VAL A 318 -7.49 -4.97 -27.02
C VAL A 318 -6.78 -3.90 -27.84
N ASP A 319 -5.47 -4.03 -28.09
CA ASP A 319 -4.70 -3.09 -28.94
C ASP A 319 -5.28 -3.01 -30.37
N ALA A 320 -5.51 -4.17 -31.01
CA ALA A 320 -6.13 -4.22 -32.33
C ALA A 320 -7.59 -3.68 -32.34
N ALA A 321 -8.33 -3.85 -31.25
CA ALA A 321 -9.67 -3.27 -31.09
C ALA A 321 -9.59 -1.75 -30.89
N LEU A 322 -8.61 -1.25 -30.12
CA LEU A 322 -8.41 0.17 -29.85
C LEU A 322 -8.07 0.92 -31.14
N GLY A 323 -7.10 0.47 -31.93
CA GLY A 323 -6.78 1.11 -33.22
C GLY A 323 -7.97 1.14 -34.19
N SER A 324 -8.81 0.11 -34.20
CA SER A 324 -10.05 0.09 -34.99
C SER A 324 -11.11 1.08 -34.47
N ILE A 325 -11.18 1.27 -33.15
CA ILE A 325 -12.05 2.27 -32.51
C ILE A 325 -11.56 3.68 -32.85
N GLU A 326 -10.26 3.95 -32.75
CA GLU A 326 -9.64 5.25 -33.04
C GLU A 326 -9.83 5.66 -34.51
N GLU A 327 -9.54 4.76 -35.47
CA GLU A 327 -9.78 5.00 -36.92
C GLU A 327 -11.25 5.38 -37.18
N ARG A 328 -12.18 4.71 -36.50
CA ARG A 328 -13.62 4.95 -36.65
C ARG A 328 -14.10 6.24 -36.01
N LEU A 329 -13.55 6.61 -34.85
CA LEU A 329 -13.91 7.82 -34.13
C LEU A 329 -13.26 9.08 -34.70
N GLY A 330 -12.13 8.93 -35.41
CA GLY A 330 -11.39 10.03 -36.02
C GLY A 330 -10.49 10.78 -35.04
N PHE A 331 -10.21 10.20 -33.86
CA PHE A 331 -9.25 10.67 -32.87
C PHE A 331 -8.55 9.47 -32.22
N SER A 332 -7.30 9.64 -31.76
CA SER A 332 -6.58 8.64 -30.99
C SER A 332 -6.75 8.84 -29.48
N LEU A 333 -6.35 7.85 -28.69
CA LEU A 333 -6.32 7.96 -27.23
C LEU A 333 -5.44 9.14 -26.76
N GLU A 334 -4.33 9.41 -27.45
CA GLU A 334 -3.49 10.59 -27.21
C GLU A 334 -4.28 11.89 -27.40
N GLY A 335 -4.86 12.10 -28.59
CA GLY A 335 -5.63 13.31 -28.88
C GLY A 335 -6.86 13.50 -27.98
N PHE A 336 -7.37 12.41 -27.39
CA PHE A 336 -8.43 12.46 -26.39
C PHE A 336 -7.95 13.00 -25.03
N PHE A 337 -6.75 12.60 -24.56
CA PHE A 337 -6.18 13.07 -23.30
C PHE A 337 -5.38 14.38 -23.44
N GLU A 338 -4.86 14.73 -24.62
CA GLU A 338 -4.28 16.05 -24.93
C GLU A 338 -5.23 17.21 -24.60
N GLY A 339 -6.55 16.97 -24.60
CA GLY A 339 -7.57 17.95 -24.18
C GLY A 339 -7.69 18.15 -22.67
N LEU A 340 -6.93 17.40 -21.84
CA LEU A 340 -6.81 17.64 -20.41
C LEU A 340 -5.76 18.70 -20.12
N GLY A 341 -6.11 19.63 -19.25
CA GLY A 341 -5.20 20.65 -18.74
C GLY A 341 -4.31 20.11 -17.62
N PRO A 342 -3.28 20.87 -17.22
CA PRO A 342 -2.16 20.36 -16.44
C PRO A 342 -2.48 20.05 -14.97
N ARG A 343 -3.72 20.19 -14.50
CA ARG A 343 -4.06 20.18 -13.07
C ARG A 343 -4.88 18.97 -12.70
N LEU A 344 -4.47 18.26 -11.64
CA LEU A 344 -5.20 17.16 -11.06
C LEU A 344 -5.39 17.34 -9.55
N LEU A 345 -6.64 17.35 -9.08
CA LEU A 345 -6.97 17.32 -7.65
C LEU A 345 -7.83 16.09 -7.31
N VAL A 346 -7.30 15.18 -6.52
CA VAL A 346 -8.06 14.09 -5.89
C VAL A 346 -8.50 14.54 -4.50
N SER A 347 -9.74 14.24 -4.12
CA SER A 347 -10.14 14.22 -2.71
C SER A 347 -10.97 12.98 -2.38
N VAL A 348 -10.68 12.36 -1.24
CA VAL A 348 -11.44 11.23 -0.70
C VAL A 348 -12.19 11.70 0.54
N GLN A 349 -13.52 11.73 0.43
CA GLN A 349 -14.39 12.12 1.53
C GLN A 349 -14.54 10.98 2.55
N PRO A 350 -14.92 11.28 3.80
CA PRO A 350 -14.91 10.30 4.87
C PRO A 350 -15.81 9.09 4.59
N ILE A 351 -15.48 7.94 5.18
CA ILE A 351 -16.30 6.74 5.09
C ILE A 351 -17.60 6.97 5.88
N MET A 352 -18.72 7.10 5.17
CA MET A 352 -20.05 7.38 5.74
C MET A 352 -20.98 6.14 5.76
N GLY A 353 -20.47 4.96 5.40
CA GLY A 353 -21.21 3.70 5.34
C GLY A 353 -20.32 2.55 4.89
N LEU A 354 -20.89 1.37 4.62
CA LEU A 354 -20.15 0.19 4.09
C LEU A 354 -19.67 0.36 2.63
N GLY A 355 -19.97 1.49 1.98
CA GLY A 355 -19.56 1.80 0.62
C GLY A 355 -18.10 2.22 0.52
N LEU A 356 -17.56 2.20 -0.71
CA LEU A 356 -16.33 2.94 -1.02
C LEU A 356 -16.52 4.42 -0.60
N PRO A 357 -15.48 5.07 -0.02
CA PRO A 357 -15.56 6.47 0.33
C PRO A 357 -15.86 7.33 -0.91
N PRO A 358 -16.57 8.46 -0.77
CA PRO A 358 -16.83 9.35 -1.90
C PRO A 358 -15.53 9.98 -2.42
N THR A 359 -14.98 9.45 -3.52
CA THR A 359 -13.83 10.04 -4.20
C THR A 359 -14.28 11.03 -5.28
N LEU A 360 -13.66 12.20 -5.31
CA LEU A 360 -13.80 13.24 -6.33
C LEU A 360 -12.43 13.44 -6.99
N LEU A 361 -12.43 13.59 -8.32
CA LEU A 361 -11.26 13.92 -9.12
C LEU A 361 -11.59 15.17 -9.92
N TRP A 362 -10.76 16.20 -9.84
CA TRP A 362 -10.88 17.42 -10.61
C TRP A 362 -9.72 17.46 -11.59
N VAL A 363 -10.04 17.70 -12.86
CA VAL A 363 -9.05 17.82 -13.93
C VAL A 363 -9.34 19.11 -14.69
N ASP A 364 -8.34 19.95 -14.91
CA ASP A 364 -8.48 21.04 -15.88
C ASP A 364 -8.71 20.45 -17.29
N SER A 365 -9.35 21.17 -18.20
CA SER A 365 -9.52 20.74 -19.60
C SER A 365 -9.77 21.94 -20.50
N GLU A 366 -9.05 22.00 -21.63
CA GLU A 366 -9.14 23.12 -22.57
C GLU A 366 -10.49 23.15 -23.31
N ASP A 367 -11.01 21.98 -23.68
CA ASP A 367 -12.38 21.79 -24.17
C ASP A 367 -13.10 20.65 -23.41
N PRO A 368 -13.67 20.94 -22.24
CA PRO A 368 -14.40 19.92 -21.48
C PRO A 368 -15.69 19.49 -22.18
N ALA A 369 -16.21 20.25 -23.15
CA ALA A 369 -17.39 19.88 -23.92
C ALA A 369 -17.05 18.90 -25.05
N GLY A 370 -15.92 19.12 -25.73
CA GLY A 370 -15.26 18.16 -26.61
C GLY A 370 -14.97 16.85 -25.88
N PHE A 371 -14.29 16.93 -24.73
CA PHE A 371 -13.99 15.75 -23.91
C PHE A 371 -15.25 14.93 -23.54
N VAL A 372 -16.34 15.57 -23.09
CA VAL A 372 -17.61 14.86 -22.79
C VAL A 372 -18.14 14.12 -24.02
N LYS A 373 -18.18 14.77 -25.17
CA LYS A 373 -18.64 14.20 -26.44
C LYS A 373 -17.78 13.02 -26.88
N ASP A 374 -16.46 13.18 -26.82
CA ASP A 374 -15.52 12.19 -27.32
C ASP A 374 -15.40 11.01 -26.35
N PHE A 375 -15.54 11.23 -25.03
CA PHE A 375 -15.71 10.15 -24.04
C PHE A 375 -17.01 9.36 -24.26
N GLU A 376 -18.13 10.02 -24.58
CA GLU A 376 -19.38 9.30 -24.91
C GLU A 376 -19.24 8.46 -26.18
N ALA A 377 -18.56 8.98 -27.20
CA ALA A 377 -18.27 8.26 -28.43
C ALA A 377 -17.33 7.06 -28.19
N LEU A 378 -16.27 7.25 -27.40
CA LEU A 378 -15.33 6.20 -27.00
C LEU A 378 -16.01 5.10 -26.17
N ALA A 379 -16.77 5.47 -25.14
CA ALA A 379 -17.51 4.51 -24.32
C ALA A 379 -18.59 3.76 -25.11
N SER A 380 -19.22 4.40 -26.10
CA SER A 380 -20.15 3.73 -27.02
C SER A 380 -19.41 2.75 -27.95
N ALA A 381 -18.26 3.15 -28.49
CA ALA A 381 -17.46 2.33 -29.40
C ALA A 381 -16.88 1.09 -28.69
N ILE A 382 -16.40 1.26 -27.45
CA ILE A 382 -15.98 0.16 -26.57
C ILE A 382 -17.18 -0.73 -26.23
N GLY A 383 -18.35 -0.15 -25.96
CA GLY A 383 -19.59 -0.89 -25.64
C GLY A 383 -20.10 -1.84 -26.74
N GLU A 384 -19.68 -1.64 -27.98
CA GLU A 384 -19.95 -2.56 -29.09
C GLU A 384 -19.01 -3.77 -29.13
N VAL A 385 -17.78 -3.61 -28.62
CA VAL A 385 -16.78 -4.69 -28.50
C VAL A 385 -16.99 -5.46 -27.19
N VAL A 386 -17.31 -4.74 -26.11
CA VAL A 386 -17.51 -5.24 -24.74
C VAL A 386 -18.93 -4.87 -24.28
N PRO A 387 -19.93 -5.74 -24.52
CA PRO A 387 -21.32 -5.47 -24.19
C PRO A 387 -21.53 -5.07 -22.72
N GLY A 388 -22.23 -3.96 -22.52
CA GLY A 388 -22.55 -3.43 -21.17
C GLY A 388 -21.66 -2.27 -20.72
N ILE A 389 -20.56 -1.97 -21.43
CA ILE A 389 -19.91 -0.66 -21.33
C ILE A 389 -20.76 0.38 -22.06
N GLY A 390 -20.87 1.58 -21.50
CA GLY A 390 -21.47 2.71 -22.21
C GLY A 390 -21.69 3.94 -21.31
N ALA A 391 -21.53 5.13 -21.88
CA ALA A 391 -21.73 6.40 -21.17
C ALA A 391 -23.10 7.02 -21.50
N ARG A 392 -23.64 7.82 -20.57
CA ARG A 392 -24.86 8.60 -20.81
C ARG A 392 -24.96 9.87 -19.97
N THR A 393 -24.98 11.01 -20.64
CA THR A 393 -25.30 12.33 -20.10
C THR A 393 -26.75 12.41 -19.60
N ARG A 394 -26.94 13.06 -18.45
CA ARG A 394 -28.23 13.31 -17.81
C ARG A 394 -28.24 14.68 -17.15
N ASP A 395 -29.39 15.34 -17.18
CA ASP A 395 -29.63 16.59 -16.44
C ASP A 395 -29.70 16.35 -14.93
N TYR A 396 -28.88 17.04 -14.15
CA TYR A 396 -29.06 17.19 -12.71
C TYR A 396 -29.58 18.60 -12.36
N ARG A 397 -30.79 18.67 -11.79
CA ARG A 397 -31.46 19.93 -11.44
C ARG A 397 -31.20 20.29 -9.99
N ILE A 398 -30.55 21.42 -9.78
CA ILE A 398 -30.13 21.96 -8.48
C ILE A 398 -30.95 23.23 -8.22
N LYS A 399 -31.45 23.39 -6.99
CA LYS A 399 -32.05 24.66 -6.56
C LYS A 399 -31.01 25.44 -5.75
N ASN A 400 -30.62 26.62 -6.25
CA ASN A 400 -29.80 27.55 -5.48
C ASN A 400 -30.63 28.07 -4.29
N LYS A 401 -30.08 28.02 -3.08
CA LYS A 401 -30.76 28.41 -1.84
C LYS A 401 -30.93 29.91 -1.68
N ASP A 402 -29.98 30.70 -2.18
CA ASP A 402 -29.92 32.15 -1.97
C ASP A 402 -30.80 32.88 -3.00
N THR A 403 -30.68 32.49 -4.28
CA THR A 403 -31.46 33.10 -5.37
C THR A 403 -32.82 32.41 -5.58
N GLY A 404 -32.97 31.16 -5.11
CA GLY A 404 -34.14 30.32 -5.37
C GLY A 404 -34.20 29.71 -6.78
N GLU A 405 -33.24 30.06 -7.65
CA GLU A 405 -33.17 29.64 -9.05
C GLU A 405 -32.94 28.13 -9.21
N ARG A 406 -33.35 27.59 -10.36
CA ARG A 406 -33.11 26.18 -10.73
C ARG A 406 -32.04 26.09 -11.82
N ILE A 407 -30.83 25.76 -11.40
CA ILE A 407 -29.70 25.48 -12.29
C ILE A 407 -29.81 24.03 -12.77
N THR A 408 -29.53 23.77 -14.05
CA THR A 408 -29.45 22.43 -14.61
C THR A 408 -28.02 22.18 -15.07
N VAL A 409 -27.39 21.15 -14.52
CA VAL A 409 -26.01 20.77 -14.82
C VAL A 409 -26.02 19.40 -15.51
N PRO A 410 -25.49 19.26 -16.74
CA PRO A 410 -25.33 17.96 -17.36
C PRO A 410 -24.23 17.17 -16.63
N TYR A 411 -24.46 15.87 -16.42
CA TYR A 411 -23.43 14.97 -15.93
C TYR A 411 -23.51 13.62 -16.66
N THR A 412 -22.35 13.07 -17.00
CA THR A 412 -22.20 11.80 -17.72
C THR A 412 -22.03 10.68 -16.72
N ALA A 413 -22.83 9.63 -16.83
CA ALA A 413 -22.68 8.41 -16.03
C ALA A 413 -22.15 7.28 -16.91
N LEU A 414 -21.06 6.65 -16.49
CA LEU A 414 -20.54 5.43 -17.11
C LEU A 414 -21.32 4.22 -16.57
N THR A 415 -21.63 3.30 -17.46
CA THR A 415 -22.15 1.97 -17.19
C THR A 415 -21.03 0.99 -17.52
N LEU A 416 -20.81 0.03 -16.63
CA LEU A 416 -19.83 -1.04 -16.78
C LEU A 416 -20.56 -2.38 -16.60
N PRO A 417 -20.20 -3.43 -17.35
CA PRO A 417 -20.82 -4.75 -17.20
C PRO A 417 -20.44 -5.34 -15.84
N PRO A 418 -21.34 -6.13 -15.19
CA PRO A 418 -21.07 -6.70 -13.87
C PRO A 418 -19.76 -7.49 -13.80
N ASP A 419 -19.40 -8.20 -14.88
CA ASP A 419 -18.24 -9.08 -14.93
C ASP A 419 -16.91 -8.32 -14.82
N LEU A 420 -16.80 -7.12 -15.41
CA LEU A 420 -15.64 -6.24 -15.25
C LEU A 420 -15.55 -5.59 -13.86
N MET A 421 -16.66 -5.58 -13.11
CA MET A 421 -16.68 -5.10 -11.72
C MET A 421 -16.37 -6.24 -10.73
N GLY A 422 -16.19 -7.47 -11.21
CA GLY A 422 -16.06 -8.67 -10.38
C GLY A 422 -17.23 -8.88 -9.42
N ASN A 423 -17.02 -9.75 -8.43
CA ASN A 423 -17.98 -10.01 -7.35
C ASN A 423 -18.05 -8.88 -6.28
N MET A 424 -17.79 -7.61 -6.64
CA MET A 424 -17.88 -6.46 -5.72
C MET A 424 -19.29 -6.19 -5.15
N GLY A 425 -20.31 -6.96 -5.55
CA GLY A 425 -21.61 -7.01 -4.90
C GLY A 425 -22.33 -5.65 -4.83
N MET A 426 -22.77 -5.25 -3.64
CA MET A 426 -23.44 -3.95 -3.43
C MET A 426 -22.52 -2.73 -3.63
N LEU A 427 -21.21 -2.92 -3.83
CA LEU A 427 -20.21 -1.86 -3.89
C LEU A 427 -19.89 -1.36 -5.30
N SER A 428 -20.55 -1.86 -6.34
CA SER A 428 -20.31 -1.45 -7.75
C SER A 428 -20.20 0.08 -7.92
N PRO A 429 -18.99 0.65 -8.15
CA PRO A 429 -18.84 2.08 -8.34
C PRO A 429 -19.63 2.55 -9.57
N LYS A 430 -20.28 3.69 -9.42
CA LYS A 430 -21.09 4.34 -10.46
C LYS A 430 -20.31 5.54 -10.94
N VAL A 431 -19.26 5.25 -11.70
CA VAL A 431 -18.35 6.26 -12.26
C VAL A 431 -19.16 7.29 -13.04
N ALA A 432 -18.95 8.56 -12.74
CA ALA A 432 -19.66 9.67 -13.35
C ALA A 432 -18.80 10.92 -13.33
N PHE A 433 -19.03 11.83 -14.29
CA PHE A 433 -18.35 13.12 -14.32
C PHE A 433 -19.24 14.25 -14.83
N ALA A 434 -18.83 15.49 -14.61
CA ALA A 434 -19.52 16.70 -15.06
C ALA A 434 -18.53 17.80 -15.46
N GLN A 435 -18.95 18.66 -16.38
CA GLN A 435 -18.20 19.87 -16.76
C GLN A 435 -18.47 21.01 -15.76
N LEU A 436 -17.42 21.76 -15.41
CA LEU A 436 -17.49 23.01 -14.65
C LEU A 436 -16.38 23.96 -15.10
N GLU A 437 -16.72 25.11 -15.68
CA GLU A 437 -15.82 26.28 -15.84
C GLU A 437 -14.37 25.97 -16.31
N GLY A 438 -14.21 25.20 -17.40
CA GLY A 438 -12.87 24.80 -17.91
C GLY A 438 -12.26 23.59 -17.20
N ARG A 439 -13.08 22.84 -16.46
CA ARG A 439 -12.69 21.63 -15.73
C ARG A 439 -13.70 20.50 -15.89
N LEU A 440 -13.24 19.31 -15.54
CA LEU A 440 -14.00 18.07 -15.43
C LEU A 440 -13.93 17.58 -13.98
N ILE A 441 -15.08 17.26 -13.39
CA ILE A 441 -15.17 16.66 -12.05
C ILE A 441 -15.64 15.23 -12.22
N PHE A 442 -14.77 14.25 -12.00
CA PHE A 442 -15.10 12.82 -11.97
C PHE A 442 -15.36 12.34 -10.54
N SER A 443 -16.05 11.22 -10.42
CA SER A 443 -16.28 10.52 -9.17
C SER A 443 -16.57 9.05 -9.42
N LEU A 444 -16.11 8.17 -8.51
CA LEU A 444 -16.51 6.77 -8.47
C LEU A 444 -17.97 6.57 -8.02
N SER A 445 -18.67 7.64 -7.65
CA SER A 445 -20.07 7.62 -7.24
C SER A 445 -20.85 8.80 -7.81
N SER A 446 -21.80 8.51 -8.72
CA SER A 446 -22.76 9.52 -9.20
C SER A 446 -23.58 10.22 -8.10
N THR A 447 -23.66 9.65 -6.89
CA THR A 447 -24.25 10.33 -5.72
C THR A 447 -23.30 11.36 -5.12
N ALA A 448 -22.01 11.03 -5.04
CA ALA A 448 -20.96 11.93 -4.57
C ALA A 448 -20.80 13.14 -5.50
N LEU A 449 -20.70 12.88 -6.82
CA LEU A 449 -20.68 13.93 -7.84
C LEU A 449 -21.88 14.89 -7.71
N LYS A 450 -23.10 14.35 -7.55
CA LYS A 450 -24.30 15.18 -7.36
C LYS A 450 -24.29 15.96 -6.06
N SER A 451 -23.74 15.38 -4.98
CA SER A 451 -23.55 16.10 -3.72
C SER A 451 -22.61 17.29 -3.92
N GLU A 452 -21.55 17.11 -4.70
CA GLU A 452 -20.56 18.13 -4.98
C GLU A 452 -21.06 19.23 -5.93
N LEU A 453 -21.72 18.86 -7.04
CA LEU A 453 -22.42 19.82 -7.88
C LEU A 453 -23.46 20.63 -7.07
N LYS A 454 -24.16 19.97 -6.14
CA LYS A 454 -25.10 20.65 -5.22
C LYS A 454 -24.38 21.52 -4.17
N ARG A 455 -23.13 21.25 -3.81
CA ARG A 455 -22.31 22.14 -2.97
C ARG A 455 -22.00 23.43 -3.74
N ILE A 456 -21.56 23.29 -4.99
CA ILE A 456 -21.09 24.39 -5.85
C ILE A 456 -22.26 25.27 -6.29
N PHE A 457 -23.29 24.69 -6.90
CA PHE A 457 -24.43 25.43 -7.46
C PHE A 457 -25.61 25.64 -6.50
N GLY A 458 -25.60 24.99 -5.34
CA GLY A 458 -26.72 25.00 -4.39
C GLY A 458 -26.85 26.26 -3.54
N GLY A 459 -25.94 27.22 -3.66
CA GLY A 459 -25.92 28.43 -2.85
C GLY A 459 -25.59 28.20 -1.37
N GLY A 460 -25.57 29.30 -0.63
CA GLY A 460 -24.73 29.54 0.53
C GLY A 460 -23.44 30.21 0.07
N THR A 461 -22.97 31.22 0.80
CA THR A 461 -21.63 31.77 0.61
C THR A 461 -20.63 30.62 0.64
N PRO A 462 -19.81 30.41 -0.41
CA PRO A 462 -18.68 29.51 -0.31
C PRO A 462 -17.88 29.97 0.91
N LYS A 463 -17.72 29.09 1.91
CA LYS A 463 -16.77 29.37 2.98
C LYS A 463 -15.43 29.51 2.29
N GLU A 464 -14.77 30.63 2.49
CA GLU A 464 -13.41 30.84 2.01
C GLU A 464 -12.54 29.72 2.59
N ARG A 465 -12.13 28.79 1.73
CA ARG A 465 -11.41 27.58 2.12
C ARG A 465 -9.94 27.88 2.08
N ASP A 466 -9.39 28.11 3.26
CA ASP A 466 -7.95 28.23 3.44
C ASP A 466 -7.37 26.85 3.77
N PHE A 467 -7.32 25.99 2.74
CA PHE A 467 -6.88 24.59 2.85
C PHE A 467 -5.46 24.50 3.40
N LEU A 468 -4.56 25.36 2.89
CA LEU A 468 -3.17 25.43 3.34
C LEU A 468 -3.08 25.80 4.83
N LYS A 469 -3.82 26.82 5.27
CA LYS A 469 -3.87 27.23 6.69
C LYS A 469 -4.56 26.24 7.61
N LYS A 470 -5.53 25.43 7.14
CA LYS A 470 -6.12 24.34 7.95
C LYS A 470 -5.01 23.41 8.48
N TYR A 471 -4.00 23.16 7.66
CA TYR A 471 -2.95 22.17 7.90
C TYR A 471 -1.58 22.77 8.22
N ASP A 472 -1.48 24.11 8.30
CA ASP A 472 -0.22 24.86 8.49
C ASP A 472 0.84 24.53 7.41
N ILE A 473 0.38 24.49 6.15
CA ILE A 473 1.22 24.20 4.98
C ILE A 473 1.67 25.52 4.36
N ASP A 474 2.97 25.81 4.48
CA ASP A 474 3.65 26.70 3.54
C ASP A 474 3.90 25.91 2.25
N LEU A 475 3.49 26.47 1.09
CA LEU A 475 3.60 25.83 -0.22
C LEU A 475 4.73 26.49 -1.01
N PRO A 476 5.91 25.86 -1.11
CA PRO A 476 7.05 26.42 -1.83
C PRO A 476 6.78 26.60 -3.32
N SER A 477 7.44 27.59 -3.95
CA SER A 477 7.57 27.63 -5.40
C SER A 477 8.30 26.38 -5.92
N GLY A 478 7.95 25.91 -7.12
CA GLY A 478 8.44 24.66 -7.72
C GLY A 478 7.71 23.40 -7.27
N SER A 479 6.68 23.51 -6.41
CA SER A 479 5.93 22.34 -5.93
C SER A 479 5.01 21.75 -6.98
N GLU A 480 5.35 20.57 -7.48
CA GLU A 480 4.60 19.82 -8.50
C GLU A 480 3.55 18.87 -7.90
N SER A 481 3.74 18.42 -6.65
CA SER A 481 2.77 17.56 -5.94
C SER A 481 2.61 17.92 -4.46
N LEU A 482 1.39 17.75 -3.96
CA LEU A 482 0.98 17.97 -2.57
C LEU A 482 -0.01 16.87 -2.17
N PHE A 483 0.30 16.13 -1.12
CA PHE A 483 -0.60 15.12 -0.54
C PHE A 483 -0.86 15.46 0.93
N VAL A 484 -2.12 15.35 1.36
CA VAL A 484 -2.53 15.51 2.76
C VAL A 484 -3.44 14.36 3.17
N PHE A 485 -3.17 13.73 4.31
CA PHE A 485 -4.07 12.76 4.94
C PHE A 485 -4.41 13.16 6.37
N ASP A 486 -5.69 13.45 6.60
CA ASP A 486 -6.25 13.87 7.88
C ASP A 486 -6.65 12.64 8.72
N TRP A 487 -5.70 12.22 9.55
CA TRP A 487 -5.83 11.07 10.44
C TRP A 487 -6.98 11.19 11.44
N ASP A 488 -7.27 12.40 11.92
CA ASP A 488 -8.41 12.65 12.79
C ASP A 488 -9.71 12.32 12.06
N VAL A 489 -9.89 12.90 10.87
CA VAL A 489 -11.07 12.67 10.03
C VAL A 489 -11.23 11.19 9.70
N PHE A 490 -10.16 10.48 9.37
CA PHE A 490 -10.22 9.04 9.09
C PHE A 490 -10.70 8.23 10.31
N PHE A 491 -9.99 8.28 11.43
CA PHE A 491 -10.29 7.44 12.60
C PHE A 491 -11.61 7.85 13.28
N SER A 492 -11.89 9.15 13.39
CA SER A 492 -13.16 9.67 13.92
C SER A 492 -14.37 9.10 13.17
N LYS A 493 -14.27 8.93 11.86
CA LYS A 493 -15.36 8.49 10.99
C LYS A 493 -15.45 6.97 10.91
N LEU A 494 -14.30 6.26 10.93
CA LEU A 494 -14.24 4.81 11.08
C LEU A 494 -14.88 4.35 12.40
N LEU A 495 -14.62 5.05 13.51
CA LEU A 495 -15.23 4.76 14.81
C LEU A 495 -16.73 5.07 14.85
N LEU A 496 -17.16 6.16 14.19
CA LEU A 496 -18.58 6.43 14.02
C LEU A 496 -19.26 5.32 13.22
N LEU A 497 -18.63 4.83 12.14
CA LEU A 497 -19.14 3.70 11.36
C LEU A 497 -19.23 2.43 12.19
N ALA A 498 -18.20 2.09 12.99
CA ALA A 498 -18.23 0.94 13.89
C ALA A 498 -19.40 1.04 14.89
N LYS A 499 -19.60 2.23 15.50
CA LYS A 499 -20.72 2.50 16.42
C LYS A 499 -22.09 2.44 15.72
N MET A 500 -22.19 2.80 14.44
CA MET A 500 -23.42 2.68 13.64
C MET A 500 -23.71 1.25 13.15
N ALA A 501 -22.68 0.47 12.82
CA ALA A 501 -22.81 -0.91 12.35
C ALA A 501 -23.08 -1.90 13.49
N ALA A 502 -22.65 -1.58 14.71
CA ALA A 502 -22.78 -2.43 15.89
C ALA A 502 -24.18 -3.05 16.14
N PRO A 503 -25.31 -2.30 16.07
CA PRO A 503 -26.64 -2.89 16.24
C PRO A 503 -27.00 -3.95 15.20
N MET A 504 -26.30 -4.00 14.06
CA MET A 504 -26.48 -5.02 13.02
C MET A 504 -25.72 -6.31 13.34
N VAL A 505 -24.65 -6.23 14.13
CA VAL A 505 -23.85 -7.38 14.61
C VAL A 505 -24.40 -7.93 15.93
N GLY A 506 -25.10 -7.10 16.71
CA GLY A 506 -25.68 -7.47 17.99
C GLY A 506 -24.62 -7.84 19.03
N ASP A 507 -24.92 -8.82 19.87
CA ASP A 507 -24.04 -9.27 20.96
C ASP A 507 -22.80 -10.06 20.47
N ALA A 508 -22.60 -10.21 19.16
CA ALA A 508 -21.48 -10.96 18.57
C ALA A 508 -20.16 -10.17 18.47
N LEU A 509 -20.13 -8.90 18.90
CA LEU A 509 -18.90 -8.11 18.97
C LEU A 509 -18.04 -8.54 20.16
N PRO A 510 -16.72 -8.80 19.98
CA PRO A 510 -15.85 -9.28 21.06
C PRO A 510 -15.44 -8.19 22.07
N PHE A 511 -15.93 -6.96 21.95
CA PHE A 511 -15.63 -5.84 22.86
C PHE A 511 -16.82 -4.88 23.00
N ASP A 512 -16.88 -4.17 24.13
CA ASP A 512 -17.89 -3.14 24.39
C ASP A 512 -17.55 -1.83 23.64
N LEU A 513 -18.48 -1.39 22.79
CA LEU A 513 -18.35 -0.18 21.97
C LEU A 513 -18.33 1.11 22.78
N ASN A 514 -18.80 1.08 24.02
CA ASN A 514 -18.71 2.20 24.94
C ASN A 514 -17.27 2.44 25.42
N LEU A 515 -16.39 1.44 25.24
CA LEU A 515 -14.94 1.56 25.49
C LEU A 515 -14.18 2.09 24.27
N LEU A 516 -14.82 2.23 23.10
CA LEU A 516 -14.19 2.88 21.96
C LEU A 516 -13.92 4.36 22.28
N PRO A 517 -12.70 4.85 22.00
CA PRO A 517 -12.30 6.23 22.28
C PRO A 517 -13.27 7.26 21.69
N PRO A 518 -13.39 8.44 22.31
CA PRO A 518 -14.07 9.56 21.67
C PRO A 518 -13.31 9.98 20.41
N PRO A 519 -14.01 10.41 19.33
CA PRO A 519 -13.37 10.78 18.06
C PRO A 519 -12.21 11.77 18.21
N GLU A 520 -12.38 12.75 19.09
CA GLU A 520 -11.43 13.83 19.37
C GLU A 520 -10.11 13.35 20.02
N THR A 521 -10.01 12.08 20.41
CA THR A 521 -8.74 11.48 20.85
C THR A 521 -7.73 11.45 19.69
N PHE A 522 -8.15 11.16 18.46
CA PHE A 522 -7.22 11.00 17.34
C PHE A 522 -6.65 12.35 16.91
N GLY A 523 -7.48 13.37 16.65
CA GLY A 523 -7.01 14.72 16.32
C GLY A 523 -6.21 15.44 17.42
N ARG A 524 -6.24 14.95 18.67
CA ARG A 524 -5.35 15.46 19.73
C ARG A 524 -3.89 15.12 19.41
N TYR A 525 -3.63 13.85 19.13
CA TYR A 525 -2.29 13.31 18.95
C TYR A 525 -1.88 13.26 17.47
N LEU A 526 -2.69 12.60 16.64
CA LEU A 526 -2.39 12.35 15.23
C LEU A 526 -2.56 13.63 14.40
N LYS A 527 -1.44 14.28 14.12
CA LYS A 527 -1.38 15.36 13.14
C LYS A 527 -1.56 14.79 11.72
N PRO A 528 -2.16 15.55 10.79
CA PRO A 528 -2.25 15.13 9.40
C PRO A 528 -0.88 14.82 8.81
N THR A 529 -0.82 13.78 7.98
CA THR A 529 0.36 13.55 7.14
C THR A 529 0.37 14.58 6.00
N LEU A 530 1.54 15.14 5.73
CA LEU A 530 1.84 15.93 4.54
C LEU A 530 2.88 15.18 3.69
N HIS A 531 2.71 15.12 2.37
CA HIS A 531 3.82 14.94 1.43
C HIS A 531 3.83 16.14 0.48
N LEU A 532 5.01 16.55 0.06
CA LEU A 532 5.24 17.64 -0.88
C LEU A 532 6.35 17.20 -1.84
N GLY A 533 6.11 17.29 -3.15
CA GLY A 533 7.13 17.07 -4.17
C GLY A 533 7.45 18.36 -4.90
N ARG A 534 8.74 18.64 -5.14
CA ARG A 534 9.21 19.74 -5.98
C ARG A 534 10.45 19.34 -6.78
N ARG A 535 10.61 19.88 -7.98
CA ARG A 535 11.88 19.78 -8.72
C ARG A 535 12.93 20.71 -8.06
N VAL A 536 14.18 20.27 -8.03
CA VAL A 536 15.33 21.05 -7.56
C VAL A 536 16.47 20.94 -8.58
N GLU A 537 17.61 21.60 -8.35
CA GLU A 537 18.77 21.45 -9.23
C GLU A 537 19.32 20.01 -9.11
N GLY A 538 19.36 19.27 -10.22
CA GLY A 538 19.89 17.91 -10.30
C GLY A 538 18.96 16.79 -9.84
N GLY A 539 17.66 17.05 -9.64
CA GLY A 539 16.68 15.99 -9.38
C GLY A 539 15.37 16.46 -8.77
N PHE A 540 14.68 15.54 -8.09
CA PHE A 540 13.37 15.76 -7.45
C PHE A 540 13.44 15.58 -5.94
N LEU A 541 12.94 16.57 -5.18
CA LEU A 541 12.89 16.55 -3.73
C LEU A 541 11.45 16.30 -3.23
N ARG A 542 11.27 15.24 -2.45
CA ARG A 542 10.05 14.95 -1.68
C ARG A 542 10.29 15.26 -0.21
N GLU A 543 9.44 16.10 0.39
CA GLU A 543 9.34 16.29 1.84
C GLU A 543 8.09 15.57 2.35
N HIS A 544 8.23 14.79 3.42
CA HIS A 544 7.15 14.04 4.06
C HIS A 544 7.13 14.36 5.55
N ARG A 545 5.96 14.69 6.11
CA ARG A 545 5.78 14.98 7.54
C ARG A 545 4.66 14.11 8.08
N SER A 546 4.94 13.23 9.04
CA SER A 546 4.01 12.18 9.49
C SER A 546 4.12 11.91 10.99
N PRO A 547 3.02 11.65 11.73
CA PRO A 547 3.09 11.20 13.12
C PRO A 547 3.63 9.76 13.25
N PHE A 548 3.78 9.01 12.14
CA PHE A 548 4.13 7.58 12.13
C PHE A 548 5.43 7.23 11.37
N GLY A 549 6.12 8.22 10.77
CA GLY A 549 7.27 7.96 9.90
C GLY A 549 6.90 7.63 8.46
N ALA A 550 7.93 7.42 7.62
CA ALA A 550 7.78 7.13 6.20
C ALA A 550 7.16 5.74 5.92
N LEU A 551 7.55 4.73 6.70
CA LEU A 551 7.17 3.33 6.47
C LEU A 551 5.67 3.05 6.49
N THR A 552 4.93 3.80 7.31
CA THR A 552 3.48 3.67 7.38
C THR A 552 2.83 3.92 6.03
N TRP A 553 3.43 4.73 5.15
CA TRP A 553 2.92 4.96 3.79
C TRP A 553 3.20 3.80 2.84
N GLY A 554 4.39 3.18 2.91
CA GLY A 554 4.63 1.92 2.20
C GLY A 554 3.61 0.85 2.60
N GLY A 555 3.39 0.70 3.92
CA GLY A 555 2.38 -0.22 4.46
C GLY A 555 0.94 0.13 4.08
N LEU A 556 0.54 1.42 4.15
CA LEU A 556 -0.83 1.86 3.87
C LEU A 556 -1.17 1.89 2.39
N VAL A 557 -0.28 2.36 1.52
CA VAL A 557 -0.49 2.35 0.06
C VAL A 557 -0.55 0.92 -0.43
N THR A 558 0.38 0.06 0.02
CA THR A 558 0.30 -1.39 -0.22
C THR A 558 -1.03 -1.94 0.31
N ALA A 559 -1.40 -1.68 1.57
CA ALA A 559 -2.65 -2.17 2.13
C ALA A 559 -3.90 -1.62 1.41
N TRP A 560 -3.89 -0.41 0.85
CA TRP A 560 -5.00 0.13 0.05
C TRP A 560 -5.08 -0.49 -1.34
N LEU A 561 -3.96 -0.63 -2.04
CA LEU A 561 -3.88 -1.32 -3.33
C LEU A 561 -4.26 -2.81 -3.17
N THR A 562 -3.78 -3.45 -2.11
CA THR A 562 -4.12 -4.84 -1.76
C THR A 562 -5.57 -4.96 -1.29
N ALA A 563 -6.11 -4.05 -0.48
CA ALA A 563 -7.53 -4.07 -0.10
C ALA A 563 -8.45 -3.82 -1.31
N GLY A 564 -8.01 -2.98 -2.26
CA GLY A 564 -8.61 -2.86 -3.59
C GLY A 564 -8.65 -4.22 -4.29
N ARG A 565 -7.50 -4.88 -4.44
CA ARG A 565 -7.37 -6.22 -5.08
C ARG A 565 -8.16 -7.33 -4.37
N VAL A 566 -8.20 -7.32 -3.03
CA VAL A 566 -8.99 -8.25 -2.19
C VAL A 566 -10.49 -7.98 -2.37
N SER A 567 -10.91 -6.72 -2.51
CA SER A 567 -12.30 -6.37 -2.80
C SER A 567 -12.74 -6.75 -4.23
N THR A 568 -11.79 -6.87 -5.17
CA THR A 568 -12.03 -7.40 -6.53
C THR A 568 -11.88 -8.91 -6.65
N GLY A 569 -11.54 -9.63 -5.57
CA GLY A 569 -11.69 -11.10 -5.49
C GLY A 569 -10.52 -11.94 -6.01
N GLY A 570 -9.33 -11.38 -6.20
CA GLY A 570 -8.12 -12.17 -6.50
C GLY A 570 -7.55 -12.83 -5.23
N PRO A 571 -7.13 -14.10 -5.26
CA PRO A 571 -6.52 -14.75 -4.10
C PRO A 571 -5.12 -14.18 -3.81
N THR A 572 -4.91 -13.63 -2.61
CA THR A 572 -3.56 -13.33 -2.11
C THR A 572 -2.86 -14.62 -1.70
N VAL A 573 -1.96 -15.11 -2.54
CA VAL A 573 -0.99 -16.15 -2.17
C VAL A 573 0.08 -15.51 -1.29
N ILE A 574 0.11 -15.89 0.00
CA ILE A 574 1.28 -15.66 0.85
C ILE A 574 2.31 -16.71 0.43
N ALA A 575 3.38 -16.28 -0.25
CA ALA A 575 4.35 -17.18 -0.86
C ALA A 575 5.01 -18.14 0.16
N SER A 576 4.64 -19.42 0.08
CA SER A 576 5.46 -20.53 0.59
C SER A 576 6.39 -20.98 -0.53
N ALA A 577 7.71 -20.88 -0.32
CA ALA A 577 8.69 -21.25 -1.33
C ALA A 577 8.87 -22.78 -1.43
N ASP A 578 8.56 -23.34 -2.60
CA ASP A 578 9.27 -24.48 -3.21
C ASP A 578 8.74 -24.71 -4.63
N ALA A 579 9.49 -24.33 -5.67
CA ALA A 579 9.24 -24.72 -7.05
C ALA A 579 10.55 -24.79 -7.87
N GLN A 580 10.71 -25.87 -8.64
CA GLN A 580 11.87 -26.13 -9.50
C GLN A 580 11.59 -25.77 -10.98
N PRO A 581 12.61 -25.61 -11.84
CA PRO A 581 12.46 -24.89 -13.12
C PRO A 581 11.62 -25.64 -14.17
N LEU A 582 10.75 -24.87 -14.85
CA LEU A 582 9.70 -25.33 -15.75
C LEU A 582 10.18 -25.81 -17.13
N LYS A 583 9.46 -26.79 -17.68
CA LYS A 583 9.43 -27.11 -19.11
C LYS A 583 8.11 -26.62 -19.72
N ARG A 584 8.21 -25.93 -20.85
CA ARG A 584 7.11 -25.19 -21.47
C ARG A 584 6.16 -26.07 -22.29
N SER A 585 5.15 -26.67 -21.65
CA SER A 585 3.93 -27.18 -22.35
C SER A 585 2.69 -27.47 -21.49
N GLU A 586 2.77 -27.56 -20.16
CA GLU A 586 1.65 -27.98 -19.28
C GLU A 586 0.75 -26.81 -18.81
N GLU A 587 1.26 -25.59 -18.92
CA GLU A 587 0.77 -24.32 -18.33
C GLU A 587 -0.68 -23.88 -18.68
N THR A 588 -1.31 -24.48 -19.69
CA THR A 588 -2.71 -24.16 -20.08
C THR A 588 -3.72 -25.08 -19.39
N GLU A 589 -3.35 -26.32 -19.06
CA GLU A 589 -4.23 -27.24 -18.35
C GLU A 589 -4.27 -26.89 -16.85
N ASP A 590 -3.12 -26.55 -16.25
CA ASP A 590 -3.02 -26.10 -14.86
C ASP A 590 -3.88 -24.85 -14.57
N ARG A 591 -3.87 -23.83 -15.44
CA ARG A 591 -4.68 -22.61 -15.24
C ARG A 591 -6.19 -22.86 -15.30
N LEU A 592 -6.64 -23.79 -16.15
CA LEU A 592 -8.05 -24.19 -16.20
C LEU A 592 -8.43 -25.03 -14.96
N GLN A 593 -7.47 -25.75 -14.38
CA GLN A 593 -7.65 -26.45 -13.13
C GLN A 593 -7.78 -25.47 -11.96
N ASP A 594 -6.89 -24.48 -11.83
CA ASP A 594 -6.94 -23.44 -10.78
C ASP A 594 -8.28 -22.67 -10.76
N ASP A 595 -8.78 -22.24 -11.92
CA ASP A 595 -10.08 -21.57 -12.04
C ASP A 595 -11.24 -22.47 -11.57
N ALA A 596 -11.17 -23.77 -11.88
CA ALA A 596 -12.17 -24.75 -11.44
C ALA A 596 -12.11 -25.00 -9.91
N TYR A 597 -10.93 -25.09 -9.32
CA TYR A 597 -10.75 -25.17 -7.86
C TYR A 597 -11.34 -23.93 -7.16
N ALA A 598 -10.99 -22.73 -7.62
CA ALA A 598 -11.48 -21.47 -7.05
C ALA A 598 -13.02 -21.31 -7.14
N SER A 599 -13.60 -21.69 -8.28
CA SER A 599 -15.06 -21.73 -8.47
C SER A 599 -15.75 -22.69 -7.49
N SER A 600 -15.16 -23.88 -7.31
CA SER A 600 -15.67 -24.92 -6.41
C SER A 600 -15.68 -24.47 -4.95
N GLU A 601 -14.60 -23.84 -4.47
CA GLU A 601 -14.55 -23.27 -3.12
C GLU A 601 -15.62 -22.19 -2.90
N ALA A 602 -15.82 -21.29 -3.88
CA ALA A 602 -16.81 -20.23 -3.77
C ALA A 602 -18.23 -20.79 -3.64
N ALA A 603 -18.56 -21.83 -4.42
CA ALA A 603 -19.83 -22.53 -4.34
C ALA A 603 -20.02 -23.30 -3.02
N LEU A 604 -18.98 -23.94 -2.50
CA LEU A 604 -18.98 -24.58 -1.18
C LEU A 604 -19.29 -23.59 -0.05
N ARG A 605 -18.72 -22.37 -0.10
CA ARG A 605 -18.97 -21.29 0.88
C ARG A 605 -20.43 -20.78 0.82
N ASP A 606 -21.02 -20.68 -0.36
CA ASP A 606 -22.44 -20.29 -0.54
C ASP A 606 -23.38 -21.37 0.02
N LEU A 607 -23.14 -22.66 -0.31
CA LEU A 607 -23.89 -23.78 0.23
C LEU A 607 -23.79 -23.90 1.76
N LYS A 608 -22.60 -23.72 2.34
CA LYS A 608 -22.36 -23.67 3.79
C LYS A 608 -23.16 -22.55 4.47
N SER A 609 -23.26 -21.39 3.82
CA SER A 609 -24.06 -20.26 4.28
C SER A 609 -25.56 -20.55 4.23
N GLY A 610 -26.07 -21.09 3.12
CA GLY A 610 -27.47 -21.50 2.97
C GLY A 610 -27.89 -22.56 3.99
N LEU A 611 -27.04 -23.56 4.25
CA LEU A 611 -27.26 -24.60 5.27
C LEU A 611 -27.36 -24.01 6.68
N ALA A 612 -26.54 -23.01 7.00
CA ALA A 612 -26.60 -22.32 8.30
C ALA A 612 -27.92 -21.55 8.47
N ILE A 613 -28.35 -20.79 7.45
CA ILE A 613 -29.63 -20.05 7.49
C ILE A 613 -30.82 -21.01 7.60
N TYR A 614 -30.82 -22.10 6.80
CA TYR A 614 -31.85 -23.14 6.87
C TYR A 614 -31.97 -23.73 8.27
N LYS A 615 -30.83 -24.07 8.90
CA LYS A 615 -30.78 -24.62 10.26
C LYS A 615 -31.31 -23.65 11.31
N ILE A 616 -31.09 -22.35 11.14
CA ILE A 616 -31.61 -21.30 12.04
C ILE A 616 -33.14 -21.20 11.95
N GLU A 617 -33.73 -21.19 10.75
CA GLU A 617 -35.19 -21.10 10.59
C GLU A 617 -35.91 -22.40 10.98
N ASN A 618 -35.37 -23.56 10.58
CA ASN A 618 -36.06 -24.85 10.69
C ASN A 618 -35.60 -25.70 11.91
N GLY A 619 -34.70 -25.17 12.74
CA GLY A 619 -34.10 -25.84 13.90
C GLY A 619 -33.28 -27.11 13.58
N SER A 620 -33.11 -27.45 12.29
CA SER A 620 -32.48 -28.68 11.83
C SER A 620 -31.91 -28.50 10.42
N LEU A 621 -30.89 -29.28 10.07
CA LEU A 621 -30.31 -29.31 8.73
C LEU A 621 -31.28 -29.98 7.73
N PRO A 622 -31.29 -29.57 6.45
CA PRO A 622 -32.20 -30.13 5.45
C PRO A 622 -31.85 -31.59 5.11
N GLU A 623 -32.82 -32.35 4.60
CA GLU A 623 -32.59 -33.73 4.13
C GLU A 623 -31.89 -33.78 2.75
N SER A 624 -32.02 -32.74 1.92
CA SER A 624 -31.28 -32.57 0.66
C SER A 624 -30.96 -31.10 0.39
N LEU A 625 -29.99 -30.84 -0.50
CA LEU A 625 -29.64 -29.47 -0.89
C LEU A 625 -30.78 -28.74 -1.62
N ASP A 626 -31.70 -29.44 -2.29
CA ASP A 626 -32.82 -28.83 -3.02
C ASP A 626 -33.71 -27.93 -2.14
N LEU A 627 -33.77 -28.22 -0.84
CA LEU A 627 -34.50 -27.42 0.14
C LEU A 627 -33.88 -26.03 0.35
N LEU A 628 -32.62 -25.81 -0.07
CA LEU A 628 -31.96 -24.51 -0.04
C LEU A 628 -32.44 -23.57 -1.15
N VAL A 629 -33.00 -24.09 -2.25
CA VAL A 629 -33.59 -23.25 -3.33
C VAL A 629 -35.12 -23.18 -3.26
N ALA A 630 -35.73 -23.94 -2.35
CA ALA A 630 -37.18 -23.90 -2.12
C ALA A 630 -37.58 -22.56 -1.45
N PRO A 631 -38.48 -21.76 -2.04
CA PRO A 631 -38.86 -20.47 -1.49
C PRO A 631 -39.73 -20.62 -0.23
N THR A 632 -39.44 -19.83 0.81
CA THR A 632 -40.24 -19.75 2.04
C THR A 632 -40.87 -18.37 2.21
N GLY A 633 -41.69 -18.21 3.25
CA GLY A 633 -42.27 -16.90 3.60
C GLY A 633 -41.22 -15.87 4.05
N ALA A 634 -40.14 -16.31 4.70
CA ALA A 634 -39.01 -15.47 5.07
C ALA A 634 -38.00 -15.29 3.92
N TYR A 635 -37.81 -16.32 3.09
CA TYR A 635 -36.85 -16.32 1.97
C TYR A 635 -37.53 -16.64 0.63
N PRO A 636 -38.13 -15.64 -0.06
CA PRO A 636 -38.88 -15.85 -1.31
C PRO A 636 -38.06 -16.34 -2.52
N LYS A 637 -36.74 -16.45 -2.39
CA LYS A 637 -35.82 -17.00 -3.41
C LYS A 637 -35.16 -18.32 -2.99
N GLY A 638 -35.52 -18.85 -1.82
CA GLY A 638 -34.71 -19.84 -1.11
C GLY A 638 -33.61 -19.21 -0.27
N TYR A 639 -32.85 -20.06 0.40
CA TYR A 639 -31.78 -19.77 1.34
C TYR A 639 -30.43 -19.45 0.68
N LEU A 640 -30.33 -19.60 -0.66
CA LEU A 640 -29.17 -19.21 -1.47
C LEU A 640 -29.43 -17.88 -2.19
N ALA A 641 -28.37 -17.20 -2.60
CA ALA A 641 -28.48 -15.97 -3.40
C ALA A 641 -29.01 -16.24 -4.83
N ARG A 642 -28.84 -17.47 -5.32
CA ARG A 642 -29.19 -17.96 -6.66
C ARG A 642 -30.41 -18.91 -6.60
N PRO A 643 -31.29 -18.94 -7.63
CA PRO A 643 -32.50 -19.77 -7.64
C PRO A 643 -32.25 -21.25 -7.99
N THR A 644 -30.99 -21.64 -8.18
CA THR A 644 -30.55 -22.99 -8.52
C THR A 644 -29.34 -23.34 -7.66
N LEU A 645 -29.14 -24.62 -7.39
CA LEU A 645 -27.91 -25.08 -6.74
C LEU A 645 -26.70 -24.71 -7.63
N PRO A 646 -25.60 -24.21 -7.04
CA PRO A 646 -24.36 -24.09 -7.78
C PRO A 646 -23.81 -25.50 -8.07
N LYS A 647 -23.09 -25.60 -9.18
CA LYS A 647 -22.21 -26.73 -9.48
C LYS A 647 -20.77 -26.36 -9.13
N ASP A 648 -19.90 -27.37 -9.08
CA ASP A 648 -18.46 -27.13 -8.93
C ASP A 648 -17.82 -26.68 -10.25
N GLY A 649 -16.51 -26.42 -10.23
CA GLY A 649 -15.74 -25.94 -11.37
C GLY A 649 -15.68 -26.91 -12.56
N TRP A 650 -16.03 -28.18 -12.34
CA TRP A 650 -16.05 -29.24 -13.35
C TRP A 650 -17.47 -29.60 -13.81
N ASP A 651 -18.46 -28.75 -13.49
CA ASP A 651 -19.88 -28.93 -13.78
C ASP A 651 -20.52 -30.16 -13.07
N ASN A 652 -19.92 -30.64 -11.96
CA ASN A 652 -20.51 -31.70 -11.14
C ASN A 652 -21.48 -31.14 -10.07
N ASP A 653 -22.43 -31.98 -9.64
CA ASP A 653 -23.33 -31.68 -8.53
C ASP A 653 -22.65 -31.98 -7.18
N PHE A 654 -22.67 -31.02 -6.25
CA PHE A 654 -22.15 -31.21 -4.89
C PHE A 654 -22.82 -32.37 -4.15
N ARG A 655 -22.01 -33.11 -3.38
CA ARG A 655 -22.45 -34.21 -2.53
C ARG A 655 -22.71 -33.72 -1.11
N TYR A 656 -23.86 -34.11 -0.57
CA TYR A 656 -24.29 -33.73 0.78
C TYR A 656 -24.85 -34.95 1.52
N VAL A 657 -24.39 -35.15 2.76
CA VAL A 657 -24.90 -36.18 3.66
C VAL A 657 -25.16 -35.55 5.02
N LYS A 658 -26.42 -35.57 5.46
CA LYS A 658 -26.82 -35.20 6.81
C LYS A 658 -26.41 -36.29 7.80
N GLU A 659 -25.77 -35.90 8.89
CA GLU A 659 -25.32 -36.80 9.96
C GLU A 659 -26.05 -36.49 11.27
N SER A 660 -25.89 -37.36 12.28
CA SER A 660 -26.54 -37.18 13.59
C SER A 660 -26.09 -35.90 14.31
N ASN A 661 -24.85 -35.45 14.10
CA ASN A 661 -24.25 -34.29 14.76
C ASN A 661 -23.89 -33.15 13.79
N GLY A 662 -24.23 -33.23 12.51
CA GLY A 662 -23.80 -32.26 11.50
C GLY A 662 -24.17 -32.65 10.09
N TYR A 663 -23.29 -32.31 9.14
CA TYR A 663 -23.37 -32.76 7.76
C TYR A 663 -21.95 -32.86 7.18
N ARG A 664 -21.81 -33.64 6.11
CA ARG A 664 -20.68 -33.58 5.19
C ARG A 664 -21.16 -32.95 3.88
N LEU A 665 -20.32 -32.11 3.29
CA LEU A 665 -20.52 -31.46 1.98
C LEU A 665 -19.18 -31.53 1.23
N TRP A 666 -19.18 -31.92 -0.04
CA TRP A 666 -17.96 -31.95 -0.87
C TRP A 666 -18.28 -31.83 -2.37
N SER A 667 -17.31 -31.36 -3.16
CA SER A 667 -17.30 -31.49 -4.63
C SER A 667 -16.65 -32.83 -5.01
N ILE A 668 -16.96 -33.34 -6.21
CA ILE A 668 -16.50 -34.64 -6.73
C ILE A 668 -15.16 -34.51 -7.48
N GLY A 669 -14.44 -33.40 -7.28
CA GLY A 669 -13.15 -33.17 -7.90
C GLY A 669 -13.19 -33.10 -9.43
N ALA A 670 -12.01 -33.26 -10.02
CA ALA A 670 -11.78 -33.21 -11.46
C ALA A 670 -11.99 -34.58 -12.12
N ASP A 671 -11.82 -35.68 -11.37
CA ASP A 671 -11.95 -37.05 -11.91
C ASP A 671 -13.41 -37.51 -12.07
N GLY A 672 -14.36 -36.84 -11.39
CA GLY A 672 -15.79 -37.13 -11.43
C GLY A 672 -16.19 -38.41 -10.70
N LEU A 673 -15.32 -38.98 -9.87
CA LEU A 673 -15.54 -40.16 -9.04
C LEU A 673 -15.76 -39.74 -7.58
N ASP A 674 -16.94 -40.04 -7.02
CA ASP A 674 -17.27 -39.69 -5.62
C ASP A 674 -16.43 -40.52 -4.64
N GLN A 675 -15.29 -39.95 -4.24
CA GLN A 675 -14.32 -40.53 -3.31
C GLN A 675 -14.69 -40.30 -1.84
N LYS A 676 -15.74 -39.51 -1.58
CA LYS A 676 -16.29 -39.14 -0.28
C LYS A 676 -15.40 -38.20 0.53
N GLY A 677 -14.95 -37.11 -0.09
CA GLY A 677 -14.12 -36.09 0.54
C GLY A 677 -12.67 -36.51 0.77
N ASP A 678 -12.23 -37.54 0.04
CA ASP A 678 -10.85 -38.02 -0.03
C ASP A 678 -10.34 -37.83 -1.48
N GLY A 679 -9.01 -37.85 -1.70
CA GLY A 679 -8.43 -37.72 -3.04
C GLY A 679 -8.51 -36.29 -3.58
N ASP A 680 -9.13 -36.10 -4.75
CA ASP A 680 -9.39 -34.80 -5.37
C ASP A 680 -10.77 -34.21 -5.06
N ASP A 681 -11.60 -34.91 -4.27
CA ASP A 681 -12.85 -34.34 -3.72
C ASP A 681 -12.56 -33.11 -2.84
N LEU A 682 -13.19 -31.98 -3.13
CA LEU A 682 -12.99 -30.74 -2.37
C LEU A 682 -13.92 -30.63 -1.16
N VAL A 683 -13.35 -30.40 0.04
CA VAL A 683 -14.07 -30.25 1.33
C VAL A 683 -14.01 -28.81 1.89
N PRO A 684 -15.07 -28.32 2.58
CA PRO A 684 -15.25 -26.90 2.96
C PRO A 684 -14.91 -26.51 4.41
#